data_AF-A0A1R1BX53-F1
#
_entry.id   AF-A0A1R1BX53-F1
#
_cell.length_a   1.000
_cell.length_b   1.000
_cell.length_c   1.000
_cell.angle_alpha   90.00
_cell.angle_beta   90.00
_cell.angle_gamma   90.00
#
_symmetry.space_group_name_H-M   'P 1'
#
loop_
_entity.id
_entity.type
_entity.pdbx_description
1 polymer ?
#
loop_
_entity_poly.entity_id
_entity_poly.type
_entity_poly.pdbx_seq_one_letter_code
_entity_poly.pdbx_strand_id
1 'polypeptide(L)'
;MRKKLIHTPPANGYPEWNNNPETFQVGRLPAHASMVAFPSVEEALSNESSASPWYESLNGLWKFAFAETPEQRISSFYENNYDASDWDEIAVPSNWQLQGYDYPQYTNMTYPWVEREPELKPPFAPTTYNPVGSYIRTFTVPADWKDRPVLLYFEGVESAFYVWVNGELVGYSEDTFTPAEFDITPYLTEGENKLAVEVYRWCDASWLENQDFWRLSGIFRGVYLHSPSPVQIADFFVRTELDEAYQDAELLLDMKLFNHHAAQTTAGLSIHAQLYDAQQQTVLKQPLTAAVTFQGEDELSFKLSAEVIKPLLWSAESPHLYTLVLSIQNESGETLEAVRSRIGFRKFELKDGLMQINGKRIVFKGVNRHEFSPDTGRAIGREDMIRDIELMKSYNVNAVRTSHYPNQSLWYELCDEYGLYVIDETNLETHGTWYYGQKEMNENNIPASKPEWRNNVIDRCNSMFQRDKNHASVIIWSLGNESFGGDNFIAMYDYLKQVDPTRLVHYEGTFHYRPSDSASDIESTMYISPENVENYARMQGPKKPYIICEYSHAMGNSCGGLHLYWDLFDKYDVLQGAFIWDWVDQSIRTTTADGVEYFAYGGDFGESPHDGNFCGNGLILADKTVTPKLEEVKKCYQNVRMEAVDIKDGLLRIRNQFLFTDLSEYSLVWTLAHDGVSVENGTLDIEAPPGESAEVRIPYTPSSDLFKEAVLTVSLVTNVATKWAGTGHEIAWDQFVVSPRLRPIQPVYQGQGNEPQVQDLQDELKVATGQVTLSFNSATGTLTSYQINNQEQLLAPVRPNFWRAMTDNDMGNRLNERSAFWRDAHATSRLIRFEHHADEQGILVTTDYTWDSHPGCTLSISYRIDPDGVLDISQTLIPGEGLPDLPEFGMLLQLNNSLDTISWYGRGPHDNYADRLTSARLGYYTGAVRDQFVPYLKPQECGNKTDVRFAEVTSADGQLGLHVEATIPFEINALPWTPEELEANDHVYKLPQSTQTVARINYKQMGVGGDDSWGARTHAEYTLPANRAYHFTFTVRPI
;
A
#
# COMPACT_ATOMS: atom_id res chain seq x y z
N MET A 1 39.63 -25.23 -17.29
CA MET A 1 38.26 -25.41 -17.83
C MET A 1 37.41 -26.00 -16.72
N ARG A 2 36.32 -25.31 -16.35
CA ARG A 2 35.32 -25.87 -15.42
C ARG A 2 34.72 -27.14 -16.01
N LYS A 3 34.38 -28.07 -15.12
CA LYS A 3 33.81 -29.36 -15.49
C LYS A 3 32.30 -29.22 -15.52
N LYS A 4 31.66 -29.94 -16.44
CA LYS A 4 30.20 -30.12 -16.42
C LYS A 4 29.76 -30.67 -15.07
N LEU A 5 28.55 -30.31 -14.66
CA LEU A 5 27.89 -30.84 -13.47
C LEU A 5 27.91 -32.38 -13.50
N ILE A 6 28.38 -32.98 -12.42
CA ILE A 6 28.18 -34.42 -12.17
C ILE A 6 26.94 -34.53 -11.30
N HIS A 7 25.79 -34.65 -11.96
CA HIS A 7 24.50 -34.74 -11.27
C HIS A 7 24.38 -36.08 -10.54
N THR A 8 23.96 -36.01 -9.27
CA THR A 8 23.59 -37.18 -8.48
C THR A 8 22.17 -36.95 -7.98
N PRO A 9 21.18 -37.74 -8.45
CA PRO A 9 19.81 -37.61 -7.98
C PRO A 9 19.70 -37.80 -6.46
N PRO A 10 18.67 -37.23 -5.81
CA PRO A 10 18.42 -37.44 -4.39
C PRO A 10 18.30 -38.92 -4.00
N ALA A 11 18.90 -39.28 -2.87
CA ALA A 11 19.01 -40.69 -2.45
C ALA A 11 17.68 -41.33 -2.02
N ASN A 12 16.66 -40.53 -1.70
CA ASN A 12 15.35 -41.00 -1.25
C ASN A 12 14.42 -41.42 -2.41
N GLY A 13 14.85 -41.24 -3.66
CA GLY A 13 14.10 -41.62 -4.86
C GLY A 13 13.02 -40.62 -5.29
N TYR A 14 12.86 -39.50 -4.60
CA TYR A 14 12.04 -38.38 -5.04
C TYR A 14 12.90 -37.39 -5.87
N PRO A 15 12.30 -36.66 -6.83
CA PRO A 15 13.00 -35.58 -7.53
C PRO A 15 13.33 -34.43 -6.56
N GLU A 16 14.23 -33.54 -6.96
CA GLU A 16 14.68 -32.39 -6.15
C GLU A 16 13.50 -31.55 -5.65
N TRP A 17 12.49 -31.28 -6.47
CA TRP A 17 11.33 -30.45 -6.11
C TRP A 17 10.31 -31.08 -5.15
N ASN A 18 10.48 -32.35 -4.74
CA ASN A 18 9.51 -33.03 -3.89
C ASN A 18 10.19 -33.79 -2.76
N ASN A 19 9.83 -33.48 -1.51
CA ASN A 19 10.30 -34.19 -0.32
C ASN A 19 11.84 -34.18 -0.17
N ASN A 20 12.50 -33.09 -0.58
CA ASN A 20 13.93 -32.87 -0.50
C ASN A 20 14.26 -31.41 -0.11
N PRO A 21 13.76 -30.89 1.04
CA PRO A 21 13.95 -29.48 1.42
C PRO A 21 15.42 -29.09 1.66
N GLU A 22 16.32 -30.07 1.77
CA GLU A 22 17.77 -29.88 1.84
C GLU A 22 18.43 -29.67 0.44
N THR A 23 17.70 -29.92 -0.65
CA THR A 23 18.16 -29.84 -2.05
C THR A 23 17.44 -28.73 -2.83
N PHE A 24 17.59 -27.49 -2.37
CA PHE A 24 16.98 -26.30 -2.97
C PHE A 24 17.79 -25.70 -4.13
N GLN A 25 19.00 -26.21 -4.38
CA GLN A 25 19.86 -25.77 -5.48
C GLN A 25 20.76 -26.91 -5.99
N VAL A 26 20.96 -26.97 -7.30
CA VAL A 26 21.94 -27.85 -7.96
C VAL A 26 22.63 -27.06 -9.05
N GLY A 27 23.97 -27.00 -9.05
CA GLY A 27 24.73 -26.29 -10.09
C GLY A 27 24.61 -24.76 -10.08
N ARG A 28 23.79 -24.19 -9.19
CA ARG A 28 23.67 -22.74 -8.98
C ARG A 28 24.95 -22.16 -8.40
N LEU A 29 25.38 -21.00 -8.90
CA LEU A 29 26.53 -20.26 -8.37
C LEU A 29 26.16 -19.59 -7.03
N PRO A 30 27.15 -19.34 -6.15
CA PRO A 30 26.91 -18.61 -4.91
C PRO A 30 26.34 -17.22 -5.17
N ALA A 31 25.34 -16.81 -4.37
CA ALA A 31 24.78 -15.46 -4.45
C ALA A 31 25.84 -14.38 -4.18
N HIS A 32 25.72 -13.26 -4.89
CA HIS A 32 26.64 -12.12 -4.85
C HIS A 32 25.88 -10.80 -5.03
N ALA A 33 26.56 -9.67 -4.85
CA ALA A 33 25.97 -8.34 -5.08
C ALA A 33 25.46 -8.18 -6.52
N SER A 34 24.32 -7.52 -6.70
CA SER A 34 23.82 -7.16 -8.03
C SER A 34 24.88 -6.35 -8.79
N MET A 35 25.36 -6.87 -9.92
CA MET A 35 26.38 -6.19 -10.74
C MET A 35 26.40 -6.71 -12.18
N VAL A 36 26.89 -5.87 -13.09
CA VAL A 36 27.22 -6.23 -14.47
C VAL A 36 28.64 -5.77 -14.77
N ALA A 37 29.41 -6.61 -15.46
CA ALA A 37 30.77 -6.33 -15.86
C ALA A 37 30.83 -5.50 -17.16
N PHE A 38 31.80 -4.60 -17.25
CA PHE A 38 32.08 -3.73 -18.38
C PHE A 38 33.56 -3.81 -18.78
N PRO A 39 33.92 -3.58 -20.05
CA PRO A 39 35.32 -3.58 -20.51
C PRO A 39 36.10 -2.33 -20.08
N SER A 40 35.45 -1.26 -19.64
CA SER A 40 36.12 -0.01 -19.27
C SER A 40 35.44 0.72 -18.11
N VAL A 41 36.19 1.62 -17.47
CA VAL A 41 35.67 2.49 -16.40
C VAL A 41 34.65 3.47 -16.96
N GLU A 42 34.90 3.99 -18.16
CA GLU A 42 34.01 4.93 -18.85
C GLU A 42 32.64 4.32 -19.12
N GLU A 43 32.60 3.06 -19.56
CA GLU A 43 31.33 2.35 -19.78
C GLU A 43 30.66 1.96 -18.45
N ALA A 44 31.42 1.57 -17.43
CA ALA A 44 30.85 1.31 -16.09
C ALA A 44 30.23 2.58 -15.46
N LEU A 45 30.69 3.77 -15.84
CA LEU A 45 30.09 5.05 -15.43
C LEU A 45 28.82 5.39 -16.23
N SER A 46 28.55 4.72 -17.35
CA SER A 46 27.30 4.86 -18.08
C SER A 46 26.16 4.23 -17.27
N ASN A 47 24.99 4.87 -17.23
CA ASN A 47 23.95 4.54 -16.26
C ASN A 47 23.14 3.27 -16.53
N GLU A 48 23.51 2.46 -17.53
CA GLU A 48 22.67 1.37 -18.04
C GLU A 48 23.44 0.04 -18.09
N SER A 49 23.09 -0.90 -17.21
CA SER A 49 23.73 -2.23 -17.15
C SER A 49 23.56 -3.02 -18.45
N SER A 50 22.40 -2.91 -19.09
CA SER A 50 22.09 -3.56 -20.37
C SER A 50 22.87 -2.99 -21.55
N ALA A 51 23.55 -1.85 -21.39
CA ALA A 51 24.42 -1.28 -22.42
C ALA A 51 25.81 -1.94 -22.45
N SER A 52 26.16 -2.79 -21.47
CA SER A 52 27.42 -3.52 -21.50
C SER A 52 27.48 -4.45 -22.72
N PRO A 53 28.59 -4.47 -23.49
CA PRO A 53 28.80 -5.45 -24.55
C PRO A 53 28.95 -6.89 -24.02
N TRP A 54 29.01 -7.06 -22.70
CA TRP A 54 29.07 -8.34 -22.01
C TRP A 54 27.74 -8.73 -21.36
N TYR A 55 26.65 -8.07 -21.74
CA TYR A 55 25.28 -8.40 -21.36
C TYR A 55 24.47 -8.76 -22.61
N GLU A 56 23.71 -9.84 -22.57
CA GLU A 56 22.78 -10.22 -23.64
C GLU A 56 21.44 -10.65 -23.05
N SER A 57 20.38 -9.88 -23.31
CA SER A 57 19.04 -10.23 -22.84
C SER A 57 18.50 -11.47 -23.56
N LEU A 58 17.92 -12.38 -22.79
CA LEU A 58 17.11 -13.50 -23.26
C LEU A 58 15.61 -13.27 -23.04
N ASN A 59 15.18 -12.02 -22.81
CA ASN A 59 13.77 -11.66 -22.80
C ASN A 59 13.17 -11.71 -24.22
N GLY A 60 11.86 -11.83 -24.33
CA GLY A 60 11.12 -11.94 -25.59
C GLY A 60 10.32 -13.23 -25.69
N LEU A 61 10.05 -13.69 -26.91
CA LEU A 61 9.24 -14.90 -27.13
C LEU A 61 10.08 -16.18 -26.96
N TRP A 62 9.50 -17.15 -26.27
CA TRP A 62 10.06 -18.49 -26.08
C TRP A 62 9.02 -19.52 -26.55
N LYS A 63 9.47 -20.66 -27.07
CA LYS A 63 8.59 -21.79 -27.32
C LYS A 63 8.09 -22.34 -26.00
N PHE A 64 6.80 -22.65 -25.90
CA PHE A 64 6.16 -23.03 -24.66
C PHE A 64 5.22 -24.22 -24.82
N ALA A 65 5.28 -25.15 -23.87
CA ALA A 65 4.30 -26.21 -23.70
C ALA A 65 3.87 -26.32 -22.24
N PHE A 66 2.60 -26.65 -22.04
CA PHE A 66 1.97 -26.71 -20.72
C PHE A 66 1.44 -28.12 -20.44
N ALA A 67 1.66 -28.62 -19.23
CA ALA A 67 1.09 -29.87 -18.73
C ALA A 67 0.42 -29.64 -17.37
N GLU A 68 -0.71 -30.29 -17.11
CA GLU A 68 -1.46 -30.12 -15.84
C GLU A 68 -0.79 -30.81 -14.65
N THR A 69 0.02 -31.84 -14.91
CA THR A 69 0.73 -32.60 -13.87
C THR A 69 2.17 -32.91 -14.27
N PRO A 70 3.06 -33.17 -13.28
CA PRO A 70 4.44 -33.57 -13.54
C PRO A 70 4.59 -34.86 -14.37
N GLU A 71 3.62 -35.77 -14.29
CA GLU A 71 3.62 -37.03 -15.05
C GLU A 71 3.33 -36.80 -16.54
N GLN A 72 2.52 -35.79 -16.88
CA GLN A 72 2.12 -35.48 -18.24
C GLN A 72 3.13 -34.60 -19.00
N ARG A 73 4.13 -34.04 -18.31
CA ARG A 73 5.13 -33.17 -18.92
C ARG A 73 5.94 -33.89 -20.00
N ILE A 74 6.47 -33.11 -20.94
CA ILE A 74 7.25 -33.62 -22.06
C ILE A 74 8.69 -33.87 -21.61
N SER A 75 8.95 -35.02 -21.00
CA SER A 75 10.23 -35.32 -20.33
C SER A 75 11.48 -35.34 -21.22
N SER A 76 11.35 -35.33 -22.56
CA SER A 76 12.48 -35.31 -23.51
C SER A 76 12.69 -33.96 -24.20
N PHE A 77 11.92 -32.92 -23.86
CA PHE A 77 11.95 -31.64 -24.59
C PHE A 77 13.32 -30.95 -24.58
N TYR A 78 14.13 -31.19 -23.54
CA TYR A 78 15.47 -30.64 -23.40
C TYR A 78 16.47 -31.23 -24.38
N GLU A 79 16.22 -32.42 -24.94
CA GLU A 79 17.14 -33.10 -25.87
C GLU A 79 17.48 -32.20 -27.07
N ASN A 80 18.74 -32.21 -27.50
CA ASN A 80 19.25 -31.25 -28.49
C ASN A 80 18.51 -31.33 -29.84
N ASN A 81 18.01 -32.50 -30.21
CA ASN A 81 17.30 -32.77 -31.46
C ASN A 81 15.76 -32.81 -31.32
N TYR A 82 15.21 -32.43 -30.17
CA TYR A 82 13.77 -32.33 -29.98
C TYR A 82 13.20 -31.16 -30.80
N ASP A 83 12.16 -31.43 -31.60
CA ASP A 83 11.48 -30.46 -32.44
C ASP A 83 10.29 -29.83 -31.70
N ALA A 84 10.42 -28.55 -31.36
CA ALA A 84 9.39 -27.73 -30.71
C ALA A 84 8.77 -26.70 -31.67
N SER A 85 8.89 -26.90 -33.00
CA SER A 85 8.36 -25.96 -33.99
C SER A 85 6.85 -25.79 -33.93
N ASP A 86 6.13 -26.85 -33.54
CA ASP A 86 4.67 -26.88 -33.37
C ASP A 86 4.21 -26.37 -31.99
N TRP A 87 5.12 -25.95 -31.10
CA TRP A 87 4.75 -25.37 -29.80
C TRP A 87 4.28 -23.92 -29.93
N ASP A 88 3.44 -23.52 -28.98
CA ASP A 88 3.04 -22.13 -28.79
C ASP A 88 4.24 -21.23 -28.44
N GLU A 89 4.02 -19.92 -28.44
CA GLU A 89 5.00 -18.94 -27.99
C GLU A 89 4.46 -18.18 -26.78
N ILE A 90 5.32 -17.96 -25.78
CA ILE A 90 5.00 -17.17 -24.58
C ILE A 90 6.02 -16.05 -24.39
N ALA A 91 5.56 -14.90 -23.89
CA ALA A 91 6.46 -13.80 -23.52
C ALA A 91 7.23 -14.14 -22.24
N VAL A 92 8.51 -13.81 -22.21
CA VAL A 92 9.37 -13.87 -21.02
C VAL A 92 9.99 -12.48 -20.81
N PRO A 93 9.83 -11.86 -19.63
CA PRO A 93 9.10 -12.38 -18.46
C PRO A 93 7.57 -12.32 -18.58
N SER A 94 6.87 -13.28 -17.98
CA SER A 94 5.41 -13.23 -17.73
C SER A 94 4.96 -14.29 -16.72
N ASN A 95 3.73 -14.15 -16.21
CA ASN A 95 3.03 -15.24 -15.55
C ASN A 95 2.11 -15.96 -16.55
N TRP A 96 2.19 -17.29 -16.65
CA TRP A 96 1.46 -18.02 -17.70
C TRP A 96 -0.08 -17.94 -17.52
N GLN A 97 -0.56 -17.72 -16.29
CA GLN A 97 -1.98 -17.49 -15.97
C GLN A 97 -2.55 -16.26 -16.70
N LEU A 98 -1.72 -15.25 -16.94
CA LEU A 98 -2.09 -14.04 -17.68
C LEU A 98 -1.79 -14.14 -19.18
N GLN A 99 -1.31 -15.30 -19.64
CA GLN A 99 -1.03 -15.62 -21.04
C GLN A 99 -2.01 -16.68 -21.59
N GLY A 100 -3.03 -17.06 -20.80
CA GLY A 100 -4.10 -17.97 -21.22
C GLY A 100 -3.90 -19.45 -20.84
N TYR A 101 -2.90 -19.77 -20.03
CA TYR A 101 -2.68 -21.12 -19.50
C TYR A 101 -3.07 -21.17 -18.03
N ASP A 102 -3.70 -22.25 -17.55
CA ASP A 102 -4.10 -22.38 -16.13
C ASP A 102 -5.04 -21.25 -15.66
N TYR A 103 -5.21 -21.08 -14.35
CA TYR A 103 -5.99 -19.99 -13.75
C TYR A 103 -5.21 -19.32 -12.60
N PRO A 104 -5.32 -17.99 -12.43
CA PRO A 104 -4.91 -17.30 -11.20
C PRO A 104 -5.70 -17.84 -10.01
N GLN A 105 -5.07 -17.99 -8.85
CA GLN A 105 -5.77 -18.42 -7.63
C GLN A 105 -5.38 -17.55 -6.46
N TYR A 106 -6.32 -16.88 -5.81
CA TYR A 106 -6.05 -16.06 -4.64
C TYR A 106 -6.42 -16.79 -3.34
N THR A 107 -5.46 -16.98 -2.44
CA THR A 107 -5.69 -17.47 -1.07
C THR A 107 -4.82 -16.70 -0.07
N ASN A 108 -5.38 -16.43 1.10
CA ASN A 108 -4.67 -15.86 2.25
C ASN A 108 -3.88 -16.97 2.98
N MET A 109 -4.41 -17.49 4.10
CA MET A 109 -3.71 -18.50 4.92
C MET A 109 -3.79 -19.92 4.33
N THR A 110 -4.83 -20.19 3.54
CA THR A 110 -5.11 -21.57 3.10
C THR A 110 -4.16 -21.95 1.97
N TYR A 111 -3.47 -23.09 2.12
CA TYR A 111 -2.64 -23.63 1.04
C TYR A 111 -3.50 -23.99 -0.19
N PRO A 112 -3.11 -23.59 -1.40
CA PRO A 112 -3.96 -23.70 -2.61
C PRO A 112 -4.40 -25.11 -2.99
N TRP A 113 -3.61 -26.12 -2.59
CA TRP A 113 -3.86 -27.54 -2.91
C TRP A 113 -4.75 -28.27 -1.90
N VAL A 114 -5.17 -27.63 -0.80
CA VAL A 114 -5.79 -28.34 0.34
C VAL A 114 -7.08 -29.10 -0.02
N GLU A 115 -7.87 -28.61 -0.99
CA GLU A 115 -9.10 -29.30 -1.41
C GLU A 115 -8.83 -30.51 -2.31
N ARG A 116 -7.76 -30.46 -3.10
CA ARG A 116 -7.38 -31.55 -4.03
C ARG A 116 -6.56 -32.62 -3.30
N GLU A 117 -5.74 -32.22 -2.35
CA GLU A 117 -4.84 -33.10 -1.59
C GLU A 117 -4.88 -32.79 -0.08
N PRO A 118 -6.02 -33.04 0.62
CA PRO A 118 -6.19 -32.66 2.02
C PRO A 118 -5.28 -33.40 3.01
N GLU A 119 -4.71 -34.53 2.60
CA GLU A 119 -3.80 -35.33 3.43
C GLU A 119 -2.31 -34.97 3.21
N LEU A 120 -2.03 -34.05 2.27
CA LEU A 120 -0.66 -33.63 1.96
C LEU A 120 -0.04 -32.89 3.15
N LYS A 121 1.22 -33.21 3.47
CA LYS A 121 1.96 -32.59 4.57
C LYS A 121 3.36 -32.18 4.11
N PRO A 122 3.94 -31.12 4.68
CA PRO A 122 5.34 -30.79 4.42
C PRO A 122 6.26 -31.97 4.77
N PRO A 123 7.32 -32.24 3.99
CA PRO A 123 7.79 -31.46 2.84
C PRO A 123 7.33 -32.02 1.47
N PHE A 124 6.19 -32.71 1.39
CA PHE A 124 5.71 -33.22 0.09
C PHE A 124 5.04 -32.11 -0.73
N ALA A 125 5.40 -32.00 -2.00
CA ALA A 125 4.74 -31.11 -2.95
C ALA A 125 3.45 -31.77 -3.52
N PRO A 126 2.41 -31.00 -3.89
CA PRO A 126 1.23 -31.55 -4.55
C PRO A 126 1.59 -32.12 -5.92
N THR A 127 0.85 -33.16 -6.34
CA THR A 127 1.11 -33.90 -7.58
C THR A 127 -0.15 -34.21 -8.39
N THR A 128 -1.34 -34.12 -7.78
CA THR A 128 -2.64 -34.33 -8.41
C THR A 128 -2.95 -33.23 -9.42
N TYR A 129 -2.61 -31.99 -9.07
CA TYR A 129 -2.56 -30.86 -10.00
C TYR A 129 -1.37 -29.98 -9.65
N ASN A 130 -0.32 -30.10 -10.43
CA ASN A 130 0.90 -29.33 -10.28
C ASN A 130 1.40 -29.01 -11.69
N PRO A 131 0.84 -27.93 -12.29
CA PRO A 131 1.16 -27.58 -13.66
C PRO A 131 2.65 -27.36 -13.89
N VAL A 132 3.11 -27.78 -15.07
CA VAL A 132 4.50 -27.68 -15.50
C VAL A 132 4.57 -26.93 -16.82
N GLY A 133 5.34 -25.84 -16.83
CA GLY A 133 5.67 -25.07 -18.03
C GLY A 133 7.03 -25.46 -18.59
N SER A 134 7.07 -25.93 -19.84
CA SER A 134 8.30 -26.25 -20.56
C SER A 134 8.63 -25.12 -21.54
N TYR A 135 9.81 -24.52 -21.41
CA TYR A 135 10.25 -23.38 -22.21
C TYR A 135 11.47 -23.76 -23.07
N ILE A 136 11.49 -23.37 -24.34
CA ILE A 136 12.67 -23.50 -25.22
C ILE A 136 12.99 -22.15 -25.87
N ARG A 137 14.26 -21.78 -25.86
CA ARG A 137 14.81 -20.65 -26.63
C ARG A 137 16.14 -21.02 -27.25
N THR A 138 16.41 -20.51 -28.44
CA THR A 138 17.74 -20.56 -29.02
C THR A 138 18.44 -19.21 -28.86
N PHE A 139 19.78 -19.24 -28.78
CA PHE A 139 20.61 -18.04 -28.70
C PHE A 139 21.97 -18.31 -29.35
N THR A 140 22.72 -17.26 -29.67
CA THR A 140 24.09 -17.37 -30.19
C THR A 140 24.98 -16.51 -29.32
N VAL A 141 26.04 -17.11 -28.77
CA VAL A 141 27.01 -16.38 -27.96
C VAL A 141 27.76 -15.37 -28.84
N PRO A 142 27.87 -14.09 -28.44
CA PRO A 142 28.61 -13.07 -29.18
C PRO A 142 30.05 -13.49 -29.45
N ALA A 143 30.55 -13.19 -30.66
CA ALA A 143 31.89 -13.62 -31.06
C ALA A 143 33.01 -13.07 -30.15
N ASP A 144 32.81 -11.89 -29.59
CA ASP A 144 33.75 -11.23 -28.68
C ASP A 144 33.77 -11.86 -27.28
N TRP A 145 32.88 -12.82 -27.00
CA TRP A 145 32.87 -13.61 -25.76
C TRP A 145 33.72 -14.89 -25.85
N LYS A 146 34.38 -15.11 -26.98
CA LYS A 146 35.24 -16.26 -27.17
C LYS A 146 36.31 -16.35 -26.07
N ASP A 147 36.48 -17.56 -25.54
CA ASP A 147 37.41 -17.89 -24.44
C ASP A 147 37.11 -17.19 -23.10
N ARG A 148 35.95 -16.51 -22.98
CA ARG A 148 35.46 -15.93 -21.73
C ARG A 148 34.42 -16.85 -21.07
N PRO A 149 34.20 -16.74 -19.75
CA PRO A 149 33.05 -17.37 -19.11
C PRO A 149 31.74 -16.82 -19.69
N VAL A 150 30.71 -17.66 -19.73
CA VAL A 150 29.34 -17.29 -20.10
C VAL A 150 28.42 -17.80 -19.00
N LEU A 151 27.78 -16.86 -18.30
CA LEU A 151 26.93 -17.11 -17.15
C LEU A 151 25.47 -16.81 -17.54
N LEU A 152 24.56 -17.69 -17.16
CA LEU A 152 23.13 -17.58 -17.38
C LEU A 152 22.45 -17.14 -16.08
N TYR A 153 21.70 -16.05 -16.14
CA TYR A 153 21.08 -15.41 -14.99
C TYR A 153 19.56 -15.36 -15.13
N PHE A 154 18.85 -15.91 -14.14
CA PHE A 154 17.40 -15.79 -13.99
C PHE A 154 17.12 -14.86 -12.80
N GLU A 155 16.41 -13.76 -13.02
CA GLU A 155 16.07 -12.79 -11.96
C GLU A 155 14.94 -13.27 -11.03
N GLY A 156 14.12 -14.23 -11.48
CA GLY A 156 13.02 -14.80 -10.70
C GLY A 156 12.15 -15.76 -11.52
N VAL A 157 11.88 -16.94 -10.96
CA VAL A 157 11.09 -18.02 -11.57
C VAL A 157 10.20 -18.64 -10.48
N GLU A 158 8.89 -18.67 -10.70
CA GLU A 158 7.91 -19.18 -9.72
C GLU A 158 7.45 -20.61 -10.10
N SER A 159 7.66 -21.65 -9.27
CA SER A 159 8.30 -21.68 -7.93
C SER A 159 9.60 -22.50 -7.84
N ALA A 160 9.83 -23.41 -8.79
CA ALA A 160 11.09 -24.14 -8.93
C ALA A 160 11.33 -24.55 -10.38
N PHE A 161 12.59 -24.70 -10.77
CA PHE A 161 12.90 -24.99 -12.17
C PHE A 161 14.21 -25.76 -12.37
N TYR A 162 14.24 -26.55 -13.45
CA TYR A 162 15.45 -27.16 -14.00
C TYR A 162 15.89 -26.45 -15.28
N VAL A 163 17.20 -26.45 -15.53
CA VAL A 163 17.82 -25.81 -16.70
C VAL A 163 18.72 -26.78 -17.45
N TRP A 164 18.56 -26.83 -18.77
CA TRP A 164 19.45 -27.56 -19.68
C TRP A 164 19.98 -26.66 -20.79
N VAL A 165 21.23 -26.89 -21.17
CA VAL A 165 21.86 -26.27 -22.34
C VAL A 165 22.34 -27.37 -23.26
N ASN A 166 21.94 -27.33 -24.53
CA ASN A 166 22.30 -28.31 -25.56
C ASN A 166 22.06 -29.78 -25.17
N GLY A 167 20.96 -30.03 -24.43
CA GLY A 167 20.57 -31.37 -23.99
C GLY A 167 21.23 -31.87 -22.71
N GLU A 168 22.06 -31.06 -22.07
CA GLU A 168 22.78 -31.42 -20.84
C GLU A 168 22.28 -30.60 -19.64
N LEU A 169 22.09 -31.27 -18.50
CA LEU A 169 21.61 -30.64 -17.27
C LEU A 169 22.67 -29.68 -16.72
N VAL A 170 22.25 -28.43 -16.55
CA VAL A 170 23.06 -27.36 -15.94
C VAL A 170 22.75 -27.25 -14.46
N GLY A 171 21.46 -27.29 -14.07
CA GLY A 171 21.09 -27.14 -12.67
C GLY A 171 19.60 -27.15 -12.36
N TYR A 172 19.30 -26.86 -11.09
CA TYR A 172 17.99 -26.74 -10.46
C TYR A 172 18.01 -25.62 -9.41
N SER A 173 16.91 -24.89 -9.23
CA SER A 173 16.77 -23.88 -8.16
C SER A 173 15.33 -23.76 -7.65
N GLU A 174 15.23 -23.49 -6.36
CA GLU A 174 14.07 -22.95 -5.64
C GLU A 174 14.31 -21.49 -5.22
N ASP A 175 13.35 -20.93 -4.48
CA ASP A 175 13.21 -19.52 -4.07
C ASP A 175 12.78 -18.62 -5.23
N THR A 176 11.48 -18.32 -5.24
CA THR A 176 10.81 -17.58 -6.32
C THR A 176 11.38 -16.17 -6.55
N PHE A 177 11.83 -15.51 -5.48
CA PHE A 177 12.06 -14.05 -5.48
C PHE A 177 13.53 -13.64 -5.39
N THR A 178 14.46 -14.60 -5.32
CA THR A 178 15.89 -14.33 -5.46
C THR A 178 16.47 -14.94 -6.75
N PRO A 179 17.55 -14.37 -7.30
CA PRO A 179 18.08 -14.81 -8.59
C PRO A 179 18.77 -16.17 -8.53
N ALA A 180 18.77 -16.88 -9.66
CA ALA A 180 19.59 -18.07 -9.86
C ALA A 180 20.55 -17.89 -11.04
N GLU A 181 21.83 -18.13 -10.78
CA GLU A 181 22.89 -18.00 -11.76
C GLU A 181 23.59 -19.34 -12.01
N PHE A 182 23.91 -19.63 -13.27
CA PHE A 182 24.59 -20.86 -13.67
C PHE A 182 25.73 -20.58 -14.65
N ASP A 183 26.86 -21.28 -14.48
CA ASP A 183 27.94 -21.25 -15.48
C ASP A 183 27.66 -22.25 -16.60
N ILE A 184 27.32 -21.72 -17.78
CA ILE A 184 26.99 -22.52 -18.95
C ILE A 184 28.18 -22.70 -19.90
N THR A 185 29.34 -22.10 -19.61
CA THR A 185 30.55 -22.16 -20.45
C THR A 185 30.90 -23.59 -20.93
N PRO A 186 30.91 -24.64 -20.08
CA PRO A 186 31.31 -25.98 -20.52
C PRO A 186 30.23 -26.72 -21.34
N TYR A 187 29.05 -26.15 -21.51
CA TYR A 187 27.90 -26.73 -22.22
C TYR A 187 27.68 -26.13 -23.61
N LEU A 188 28.33 -25.00 -23.89
CA LEU A 188 28.16 -24.26 -25.15
C LEU A 188 28.79 -24.98 -26.34
N THR A 189 28.16 -24.79 -27.50
CA THR A 189 28.68 -25.16 -28.81
C THR A 189 28.84 -23.92 -29.70
N GLU A 190 29.69 -24.01 -30.72
CA GLU A 190 29.85 -22.93 -31.70
C GLU A 190 28.54 -22.72 -32.50
N GLY A 191 28.12 -21.47 -32.64
CA GLY A 191 26.89 -21.10 -33.33
C GLY A 191 25.66 -21.06 -32.41
N GLU A 192 24.55 -21.58 -32.91
CA GLU A 192 23.28 -21.61 -32.18
C GLU A 192 23.32 -22.62 -31.04
N ASN A 193 22.83 -22.20 -29.87
CA ASN A 193 22.71 -23.00 -28.66
C ASN A 193 21.23 -23.09 -28.25
N LYS A 194 20.83 -24.24 -27.72
CA LYS A 194 19.48 -24.49 -27.22
C LYS A 194 19.45 -24.36 -25.69
N LEU A 195 18.58 -23.50 -25.18
CA LEU A 195 18.22 -23.40 -23.77
C LEU A 195 16.84 -24.03 -23.56
N ALA A 196 16.72 -24.93 -22.59
CA ALA A 196 15.47 -25.54 -22.18
C ALA A 196 15.27 -25.37 -20.67
N VAL A 197 14.08 -24.96 -20.25
CA VAL A 197 13.73 -24.71 -18.84
C VAL A 197 12.41 -25.39 -18.51
N GLU A 198 12.37 -26.16 -17.42
CA GLU A 198 11.16 -26.83 -16.92
C GLU A 198 10.77 -26.20 -15.59
N VAL A 199 9.63 -25.50 -15.55
CA VAL A 199 9.14 -24.74 -14.39
C VAL A 199 7.94 -25.44 -13.77
N TYR A 200 8.00 -25.67 -12.47
CA TYR A 200 6.92 -26.28 -11.68
C TYR A 200 6.12 -25.20 -10.95
N ARG A 201 4.79 -25.31 -10.97
CA ARG A 201 3.91 -24.43 -10.18
C ARG A 201 4.16 -24.62 -8.68
N TRP A 202 4.33 -25.86 -8.24
CA TRP A 202 4.56 -26.21 -6.84
C TRP A 202 5.79 -27.11 -6.65
N CYS A 203 6.58 -26.81 -5.63
CA CYS A 203 7.67 -27.63 -5.09
C CYS A 203 7.50 -27.80 -3.57
N ASP A 204 8.43 -28.49 -2.92
CA ASP A 204 8.42 -28.62 -1.46
C ASP A 204 8.65 -27.27 -0.77
N ALA A 205 9.48 -26.38 -1.31
CA ALA A 205 9.65 -25.04 -0.77
C ALA A 205 8.45 -24.11 -1.00
N SER A 206 7.43 -24.50 -1.77
CA SER A 206 6.15 -23.75 -1.81
C SER A 206 5.45 -23.73 -0.44
N TRP A 207 5.80 -24.65 0.48
CA TRP A 207 5.39 -24.59 1.87
C TRP A 207 6.02 -23.40 2.65
N LEU A 208 7.04 -22.73 2.10
CA LEU A 208 7.66 -21.52 2.65
C LEU A 208 7.17 -20.23 1.97
N GLU A 209 6.25 -20.32 1.01
CA GLU A 209 5.80 -19.21 0.16
C GLU A 209 4.27 -19.07 0.22
N ASN A 210 3.75 -18.98 1.44
CA ASN A 210 2.32 -18.89 1.73
C ASN A 210 1.83 -17.47 2.02
N GLN A 211 2.41 -16.46 1.36
CA GLN A 211 1.98 -15.06 1.45
C GLN A 211 0.51 -14.87 1.05
N ASP A 212 -0.16 -13.88 1.63
CA ASP A 212 -1.50 -13.42 1.24
C ASP A 212 -1.50 -12.71 -0.13
N PHE A 213 -1.48 -13.49 -1.22
CA PHE A 213 -1.41 -12.97 -2.58
C PHE A 213 -1.94 -13.94 -3.67
N TRP A 214 -1.93 -13.50 -4.93
CA TRP A 214 -2.29 -14.33 -6.09
C TRP A 214 -1.27 -15.43 -6.39
N ARG A 215 -1.64 -16.70 -6.41
CA ARG A 215 -0.78 -17.82 -6.79
C ARG A 215 -0.63 -17.90 -8.31
N LEU A 216 0.48 -17.36 -8.83
CA LEU A 216 0.86 -17.35 -10.24
C LEU A 216 2.06 -18.29 -10.46
N SER A 217 2.61 -18.33 -11.67
CA SER A 217 3.76 -19.19 -12.00
C SER A 217 4.48 -18.72 -13.27
N GLY A 218 5.70 -19.22 -13.49
CA GLY A 218 6.47 -19.00 -14.71
C GLY A 218 7.72 -18.17 -14.51
N ILE A 219 8.40 -17.86 -15.62
CA ILE A 219 9.58 -16.99 -15.63
C ILE A 219 9.10 -15.54 -15.61
N PHE A 220 8.90 -14.98 -14.41
CA PHE A 220 8.19 -13.71 -14.22
C PHE A 220 9.11 -12.49 -14.05
N ARG A 221 10.44 -12.69 -13.95
CA ARG A 221 11.46 -11.64 -14.06
C ARG A 221 12.47 -11.99 -15.16
N GLY A 222 13.34 -11.04 -15.51
CA GLY A 222 14.20 -11.12 -16.68
C GLY A 222 15.16 -12.31 -16.69
N VAL A 223 15.57 -12.70 -17.90
CA VAL A 223 16.61 -13.68 -18.16
C VAL A 223 17.67 -13.06 -19.06
N TYR A 224 18.94 -13.26 -18.74
CA TYR A 224 20.03 -12.77 -19.57
C TYR A 224 21.29 -13.63 -19.44
N LEU A 225 22.18 -13.49 -20.42
CA LEU A 225 23.55 -13.95 -20.34
C LEU A 225 24.45 -12.79 -19.97
N HIS A 226 25.50 -13.08 -19.22
CA HIS A 226 26.62 -12.16 -19.11
C HIS A 226 27.97 -12.88 -19.16
N SER A 227 28.99 -12.16 -19.61
CA SER A 227 30.34 -12.69 -19.83
C SER A 227 31.38 -11.84 -19.12
N PRO A 228 31.67 -12.11 -17.84
CA PRO A 228 32.74 -11.43 -17.12
C PRO A 228 34.11 -11.81 -17.68
N SER A 229 35.16 -11.14 -17.24
CA SER A 229 36.51 -11.47 -17.68
C SER A 229 36.99 -12.78 -17.03
N PRO A 230 38.04 -13.45 -17.57
CA PRO A 230 38.52 -14.71 -16.99
C PRO A 230 38.95 -14.63 -15.52
N VAL A 231 39.45 -13.48 -15.08
CA VAL A 231 39.63 -13.15 -13.66
C VAL A 231 38.61 -12.08 -13.33
N GLN A 232 37.53 -12.44 -12.67
CA GLN A 232 36.40 -11.54 -12.41
C GLN A 232 36.40 -10.99 -10.99
N ILE A 233 35.74 -9.85 -10.82
CA ILE A 233 35.20 -9.38 -9.55
C ILE A 233 33.95 -10.22 -9.29
N ALA A 234 34.05 -11.17 -8.36
CA ALA A 234 33.02 -12.17 -8.10
C ALA A 234 32.01 -11.72 -7.05
N ASP A 235 32.43 -10.88 -6.10
CA ASP A 235 31.54 -10.22 -5.15
C ASP A 235 32.27 -9.02 -4.50
N PHE A 236 31.50 -8.10 -3.94
CA PHE A 236 32.04 -7.03 -3.10
C PHE A 236 30.99 -6.54 -2.09
N PHE A 237 31.47 -6.12 -0.91
CA PHE A 237 30.64 -5.47 0.10
C PHE A 237 31.22 -4.11 0.45
N VAL A 238 30.40 -3.06 0.27
CA VAL A 238 30.71 -1.68 0.62
C VAL A 238 30.07 -1.33 1.95
N ARG A 239 30.88 -0.81 2.88
CA ARG A 239 30.41 -0.25 4.15
C ARG A 239 30.90 1.17 4.31
N THR A 240 30.03 2.06 4.79
CA THR A 240 30.37 3.46 5.11
C THR A 240 30.28 3.66 6.61
N GLU A 241 31.42 3.78 7.29
CA GLU A 241 31.46 4.01 8.73
C GLU A 241 31.64 5.51 9.01
N LEU A 242 30.57 6.16 9.49
CA LEU A 242 30.65 7.55 9.95
C LEU A 242 31.27 7.64 11.35
N ASP A 243 32.07 8.68 11.56
CA ASP A 243 32.60 9.05 12.87
C ASP A 243 31.49 9.41 13.88
N GLU A 244 31.84 9.56 15.16
CA GLU A 244 30.85 9.87 16.21
C GLU A 244 30.19 11.25 16.04
N ALA A 245 30.78 12.15 15.26
CA ALA A 245 30.21 13.44 14.92
C ALA A 245 29.33 13.41 13.66
N TYR A 246 29.26 12.26 12.97
CA TYR A 246 28.57 12.06 11.69
C TYR A 246 29.05 13.05 10.60
N GLN A 247 30.34 13.38 10.59
CA GLN A 247 30.94 14.33 9.65
C GLN A 247 31.85 13.66 8.64
N ASP A 248 32.80 12.84 9.09
CA ASP A 248 33.76 12.15 8.23
C ASP A 248 33.41 10.66 8.15
N ALA A 249 33.87 9.98 7.10
CA ALA A 249 33.58 8.57 6.88
C ALA A 249 34.82 7.75 6.54
N GLU A 250 34.85 6.49 6.96
CA GLU A 250 35.70 5.46 6.37
C GLU A 250 34.88 4.62 5.37
N LEU A 251 35.32 4.59 4.12
CA LEU A 251 34.83 3.69 3.08
C LEU A 251 35.58 2.36 3.20
N LEU A 252 34.86 1.28 3.51
CA LEU A 252 35.40 -0.07 3.65
C LEU A 252 34.90 -0.95 2.50
N LEU A 253 35.81 -1.69 1.88
CA LEU A 253 35.52 -2.62 0.80
C LEU A 253 36.03 -4.02 1.15
N ASP A 254 35.13 -4.98 1.24
CA ASP A 254 35.48 -6.40 1.26
C ASP A 254 35.35 -6.92 -0.19
N MET A 255 36.47 -7.32 -0.79
CA MET A 255 36.57 -7.71 -2.20
C MET A 255 36.73 -9.21 -2.35
N LYS A 256 36.03 -9.79 -3.34
CA LYS A 256 36.16 -11.19 -3.74
C LYS A 256 36.42 -11.29 -5.24
N LEU A 257 37.50 -11.96 -5.63
CA LEU A 257 37.85 -12.24 -7.02
C LEU A 257 37.78 -13.73 -7.31
N PHE A 258 37.41 -14.09 -8.54
CA PHE A 258 37.38 -15.48 -9.00
C PHE A 258 38.12 -15.65 -10.33
N ASN A 259 38.89 -16.72 -10.47
CA ASN A 259 39.66 -17.05 -11.66
C ASN A 259 39.09 -18.30 -12.36
N HIS A 260 38.43 -18.10 -13.50
CA HIS A 260 37.79 -19.15 -14.30
C HIS A 260 38.79 -20.09 -15.02
N HIS A 261 40.07 -19.77 -15.00
CA HIS A 261 41.14 -20.56 -15.64
C HIS A 261 42.16 -21.11 -14.64
N ALA A 262 41.76 -21.34 -13.39
CA ALA A 262 42.64 -21.84 -12.35
C ALA A 262 43.34 -23.16 -12.74
N ALA A 263 44.68 -23.12 -12.64
CA ALA A 263 45.69 -24.17 -12.84
C ALA A 263 47.08 -23.55 -13.11
N GLN A 264 47.16 -22.25 -13.38
CA GLN A 264 48.40 -21.50 -13.63
C GLN A 264 48.49 -20.27 -12.74
N THR A 265 49.71 -19.87 -12.37
CA THR A 265 49.95 -18.61 -11.67
C THR A 265 49.53 -17.44 -12.56
N THR A 266 48.58 -16.64 -12.11
CA THR A 266 48.17 -15.39 -12.78
C THR A 266 48.68 -14.22 -11.94
N ALA A 267 49.60 -13.43 -12.48
CA ALA A 267 50.25 -12.31 -11.80
C ALA A 267 50.21 -11.05 -12.67
N GLY A 268 50.63 -9.91 -12.13
CA GLY A 268 50.66 -8.65 -12.87
C GLY A 268 49.29 -7.97 -12.99
N LEU A 269 48.33 -8.38 -12.17
CA LEU A 269 47.00 -7.76 -12.08
C LEU A 269 46.94 -6.82 -10.88
N SER A 270 46.10 -5.79 -10.99
CA SER A 270 45.79 -4.89 -9.88
C SER A 270 44.31 -4.53 -9.85
N ILE A 271 43.72 -4.48 -8.66
CA ILE A 271 42.38 -3.92 -8.44
C ILE A 271 42.51 -2.44 -8.14
N HIS A 272 41.65 -1.63 -8.75
CA HIS A 272 41.51 -0.20 -8.50
C HIS A 272 40.06 0.10 -8.11
N ALA A 273 39.87 0.74 -6.95
CA ALA A 273 38.58 1.24 -6.52
C ALA A 273 38.59 2.77 -6.50
N GLN A 274 37.74 3.39 -7.31
CA GLN A 274 37.63 4.84 -7.43
C GLN A 274 36.20 5.30 -7.14
N LEU A 275 36.08 6.33 -6.31
CA LEU A 275 34.81 6.96 -5.95
C LEU A 275 34.58 8.22 -6.77
N TYR A 276 33.36 8.38 -7.29
CA TYR A 276 32.90 9.52 -8.07
C TYR A 276 31.67 10.16 -7.43
N ASP A 277 31.60 11.48 -7.46
CA ASP A 277 30.41 12.24 -7.05
C ASP A 277 29.29 12.20 -8.11
N ALA A 278 28.17 12.86 -7.82
CA ALA A 278 27.03 12.93 -8.73
C ALA A 278 27.32 13.69 -10.05
N GLN A 279 28.43 14.43 -10.14
CA GLN A 279 28.92 15.08 -11.36
C GLN A 279 30.04 14.27 -12.04
N GLN A 280 30.22 13.01 -11.63
CA GLN A 280 31.25 12.09 -12.09
C GLN A 280 32.67 12.62 -11.89
N GLN A 281 32.89 13.49 -10.90
CA GLN A 281 34.23 13.93 -10.51
C GLN A 281 34.81 12.98 -9.45
N THR A 282 36.11 12.70 -9.54
CA THR A 282 36.81 11.83 -8.59
C THR A 282 36.83 12.43 -7.19
N VAL A 283 36.32 11.70 -6.20
CA VAL A 283 36.36 12.08 -4.78
C VAL A 283 37.70 11.72 -4.14
N LEU A 284 38.20 10.51 -4.42
CA LEU A 284 39.52 10.09 -3.98
C LEU A 284 40.59 10.69 -4.91
N LYS A 285 41.65 11.25 -4.34
CA LYS A 285 42.77 11.83 -5.11
C LYS A 285 43.49 10.80 -5.98
N GLN A 286 43.53 9.55 -5.52
CA GLN A 286 44.06 8.39 -6.20
C GLN A 286 43.14 7.20 -5.86
N PRO A 287 42.97 6.24 -6.78
CA PRO A 287 42.21 5.04 -6.47
C PRO A 287 42.88 4.23 -5.37
N LEU A 288 42.08 3.47 -4.62
CA LEU A 288 42.62 2.41 -3.78
C LEU A 288 43.14 1.29 -4.69
N THR A 289 44.37 0.85 -4.47
CA THR A 289 45.00 -0.17 -5.32
C THR A 289 45.47 -1.37 -4.50
N ALA A 290 45.17 -2.58 -4.98
CA ALA A 290 45.76 -3.83 -4.49
C ALA A 290 46.37 -4.63 -5.65
N ALA A 291 47.59 -5.12 -5.47
CA ALA A 291 48.18 -6.08 -6.39
C ALA A 291 47.52 -7.46 -6.19
N VAL A 292 47.19 -8.13 -7.30
CA VAL A 292 46.53 -9.43 -7.31
C VAL A 292 47.46 -10.47 -7.90
N THR A 293 47.56 -11.62 -7.24
CA THR A 293 48.30 -12.78 -7.76
C THR A 293 47.60 -14.04 -7.30
N PHE A 294 47.14 -14.85 -8.25
CA PHE A 294 46.63 -16.19 -7.99
C PHE A 294 47.78 -17.19 -8.02
N GLN A 295 47.96 -17.97 -6.96
CA GLN A 295 48.99 -19.01 -6.80
C GLN A 295 48.45 -20.44 -7.02
N GLY A 296 47.44 -20.57 -7.88
CA GLY A 296 46.80 -21.84 -8.21
C GLY A 296 45.46 -22.08 -7.51
N GLU A 297 45.05 -21.16 -6.63
CA GLU A 297 43.68 -21.02 -6.15
C GLU A 297 42.75 -20.39 -7.19
N ASP A 298 41.45 -20.65 -7.03
CA ASP A 298 40.39 -20.15 -7.90
C ASP A 298 39.77 -18.85 -7.35
N GLU A 299 39.99 -18.54 -6.06
CA GLU A 299 39.34 -17.45 -5.35
C GLU A 299 40.34 -16.68 -4.48
N LEU A 300 40.21 -15.35 -4.46
CA LEU A 300 40.96 -14.45 -3.59
C LEU A 300 40.02 -13.47 -2.89
N SER A 301 40.21 -13.28 -1.59
CA SER A 301 39.48 -12.28 -0.80
C SER A 301 40.45 -11.35 -0.08
N PHE A 302 40.18 -10.05 -0.10
CA PHE A 302 40.99 -9.04 0.59
C PHE A 302 40.16 -7.79 0.90
N LYS A 303 40.73 -6.87 1.68
CA LYS A 303 40.04 -5.64 2.11
C LYS A 303 40.79 -4.40 1.65
N LEU A 304 40.05 -3.35 1.34
CA LEU A 304 40.55 -2.01 1.05
C LEU A 304 39.80 -0.99 1.94
N SER A 305 40.44 0.12 2.27
CA SER A 305 39.74 1.25 2.91
C SER A 305 40.29 2.61 2.50
N ALA A 306 39.41 3.63 2.52
CA ALA A 306 39.74 5.04 2.30
C ALA A 306 39.02 5.94 3.30
N GLU A 307 39.69 6.99 3.74
CA GLU A 307 39.05 8.11 4.44
C GLU A 307 38.36 9.03 3.43
N VAL A 308 37.13 9.43 3.73
CA VAL A 308 36.33 10.40 2.97
C VAL A 308 35.92 11.53 3.90
N ILE A 309 36.47 12.71 3.63
CA ILE A 309 36.25 13.90 4.46
C ILE A 309 34.95 14.57 4.05
N LYS A 310 34.04 14.77 5.02
CA LYS A 310 32.77 15.47 4.84
C LYS A 310 31.95 15.03 3.61
N PRO A 311 31.68 13.72 3.43
CA PRO A 311 30.79 13.29 2.37
C PRO A 311 29.39 13.87 2.58
N LEU A 312 28.72 14.22 1.48
CA LEU A 312 27.27 14.41 1.49
C LEU A 312 26.59 13.10 1.94
N LEU A 313 25.78 13.19 3.00
CA LEU A 313 25.13 12.03 3.60
C LEU A 313 23.84 11.66 2.85
N TRP A 314 23.56 10.37 2.78
CA TRP A 314 22.31 9.85 2.22
C TRP A 314 21.21 9.81 3.30
N SER A 315 20.00 10.23 2.93
CA SER A 315 18.76 10.04 3.68
C SER A 315 17.55 10.01 2.73
N ALA A 316 16.36 9.64 3.22
CA ALA A 316 15.12 9.72 2.43
C ALA A 316 14.67 11.18 2.11
N GLU A 317 15.25 12.16 2.81
CA GLU A 317 15.03 13.60 2.56
C GLU A 317 16.04 14.12 1.53
N SER A 318 17.28 13.64 1.56
CA SER A 318 18.39 14.05 0.69
C SER A 318 19.16 12.82 0.19
N PRO A 319 18.74 12.20 -0.93
CA PRO A 319 19.31 10.94 -1.42
C PRO A 319 20.63 11.16 -2.18
N HIS A 320 21.65 11.68 -1.48
CA HIS A 320 22.98 11.88 -2.06
C HIS A 320 23.66 10.53 -2.36
N LEU A 321 23.95 10.29 -3.64
CA LEU A 321 24.61 9.08 -4.12
C LEU A 321 25.96 9.39 -4.76
N TYR A 322 26.90 8.49 -4.52
CA TYR A 322 28.20 8.40 -5.20
C TYR A 322 28.22 7.16 -6.08
N THR A 323 29.12 7.13 -7.06
CA THR A 323 29.38 5.93 -7.86
C THR A 323 30.76 5.39 -7.50
N LEU A 324 30.80 4.17 -6.98
CA LEU A 324 32.03 3.41 -6.80
C LEU A 324 32.27 2.56 -8.05
N VAL A 325 33.41 2.73 -8.69
CA VAL A 325 33.86 1.85 -9.79
C VAL A 325 35.03 1.00 -9.30
N LEU A 326 34.90 -0.31 -9.45
CA LEU A 326 35.91 -1.31 -9.15
C LEU A 326 36.42 -1.85 -10.48
N SER A 327 37.73 -1.85 -10.70
CA SER A 327 38.31 -2.31 -11.97
C SER A 327 39.55 -3.17 -11.78
N ILE A 328 39.72 -4.13 -12.68
CA ILE A 328 40.90 -4.98 -12.80
C ILE A 328 41.76 -4.42 -13.92
N GLN A 329 43.04 -4.17 -13.65
CA GLN A 329 44.00 -3.70 -14.65
C GLN A 329 45.20 -4.65 -14.76
N ASN A 330 45.75 -4.77 -15.97
CA ASN A 330 47.00 -5.49 -16.22
C ASN A 330 48.25 -4.60 -15.99
N GLU A 331 49.46 -5.16 -16.16
CA GLU A 331 50.73 -4.43 -15.97
C GLU A 331 50.91 -3.22 -16.90
N SER A 332 50.20 -3.19 -18.04
CA SER A 332 50.22 -2.07 -18.97
C SER A 332 49.24 -0.95 -18.61
N GLY A 333 48.42 -1.15 -17.57
CA GLY A 333 47.38 -0.22 -17.14
C GLY A 333 46.08 -0.33 -17.93
N GLU A 334 45.92 -1.35 -18.76
CA GLU A 334 44.68 -1.62 -19.49
C GLU A 334 43.65 -2.28 -18.56
N THR A 335 42.42 -1.75 -18.57
CA THR A 335 41.28 -2.30 -17.84
C THR A 335 40.82 -3.60 -18.50
N LEU A 336 40.80 -4.68 -17.73
CA LEU A 336 40.31 -5.99 -18.15
C LEU A 336 38.84 -6.22 -17.79
N GLU A 337 38.36 -5.54 -16.75
CA GLU A 337 37.00 -5.59 -16.26
C GLU A 337 36.76 -4.37 -15.35
N ALA A 338 35.56 -3.83 -15.39
CA ALA A 338 35.06 -2.86 -14.44
C ALA A 338 33.62 -3.23 -14.02
N VAL A 339 33.31 -3.06 -12.75
CA VAL A 339 31.94 -3.11 -12.21
C VAL A 339 31.68 -1.82 -11.44
N ARG A 340 30.40 -1.50 -11.23
CA ARG A 340 30.00 -0.31 -10.50
C ARG A 340 28.94 -0.59 -9.44
N SER A 341 28.89 0.28 -8.45
CA SER A 341 27.85 0.31 -7.42
C SER A 341 27.54 1.75 -7.04
N ARG A 342 26.25 2.09 -6.90
CA ARG A 342 25.84 3.36 -6.31
C ARG A 342 25.83 3.21 -4.80
N ILE A 343 26.47 4.14 -4.10
CA ILE A 343 26.62 4.09 -2.64
C ILE A 343 26.16 5.41 -2.02
N GLY A 344 25.55 5.33 -0.83
CA GLY A 344 25.15 6.47 -0.03
C GLY A 344 25.85 6.43 1.33
N PHE A 345 26.50 7.52 1.72
CA PHE A 345 27.14 7.61 3.04
C PHE A 345 26.06 7.79 4.10
N ARG A 346 25.81 6.77 4.92
CA ARG A 346 24.85 6.83 6.01
C ARG A 346 25.26 5.91 7.16
N LYS A 347 24.80 6.21 8.36
CA LYS A 347 24.91 5.31 9.52
C LYS A 347 23.52 5.07 10.09
N PHE A 348 23.09 3.80 10.10
CA PHE A 348 21.88 3.37 10.76
C PHE A 348 22.26 2.48 11.93
N GLU A 349 21.81 2.83 13.13
CA GLU A 349 22.26 2.14 14.35
C GLU A 349 21.20 2.18 15.45
N LEU A 350 21.32 1.22 16.38
CA LEU A 350 20.59 1.24 17.64
C LEU A 350 21.45 1.97 18.68
N LYS A 351 21.08 3.22 19.01
CA LYS A 351 21.81 4.06 19.98
C LYS A 351 20.84 4.60 21.02
N ASP A 352 21.22 4.44 22.30
CA ASP A 352 20.39 4.80 23.46
C ASP A 352 18.99 4.14 23.46
N GLY A 353 18.90 2.92 22.90
CA GLY A 353 17.64 2.17 22.80
C GLY A 353 16.71 2.63 21.68
N LEU A 354 17.17 3.52 20.80
CA LEU A 354 16.41 4.06 19.67
C LEU A 354 17.11 3.77 18.34
N MET A 355 16.33 3.48 17.31
CA MET A 355 16.83 3.44 15.94
C MET A 355 17.16 4.86 15.48
N GLN A 356 18.37 5.07 14.99
CA GLN A 356 18.83 6.37 14.52
C GLN A 356 19.41 6.26 13.12
N ILE A 357 19.09 7.24 12.28
CA ILE A 357 19.72 7.47 10.99
C ILE A 357 20.57 8.74 11.10
N ASN A 358 21.87 8.64 10.83
CA ASN A 358 22.84 9.74 10.93
C ASN A 358 22.74 10.52 12.27
N GLY A 359 22.56 9.79 13.38
CA GLY A 359 22.44 10.35 14.73
C GLY A 359 21.08 10.99 15.07
N LYS A 360 20.05 10.81 14.25
CA LYS A 360 18.69 11.32 14.47
C LYS A 360 17.70 10.17 14.65
N ARG A 361 16.83 10.25 15.66
CA ARG A 361 15.72 9.29 15.86
C ARG A 361 14.84 9.28 14.61
N ILE A 362 14.65 8.10 14.02
CA ILE A 362 13.75 7.92 12.88
C ILE A 362 12.31 7.66 13.34
N VAL A 363 11.33 8.13 12.57
CA VAL A 363 9.93 7.70 12.64
C VAL A 363 9.52 7.23 11.25
N PHE A 364 9.15 5.96 11.14
CA PHE A 364 8.71 5.31 9.92
C PHE A 364 7.30 5.75 9.54
N LYS A 365 7.21 6.46 8.41
CA LYS A 365 5.99 6.83 7.69
C LYS A 365 5.85 5.83 6.54
N GLY A 366 5.58 4.58 6.91
CA GLY A 366 5.78 3.42 6.05
C GLY A 366 4.52 2.91 5.36
N VAL A 367 4.71 2.17 4.28
CA VAL A 367 3.67 1.34 3.64
C VAL A 367 4.25 -0.04 3.28
N ASN A 368 3.42 -1.08 3.36
CA ASN A 368 3.72 -2.38 2.78
C ASN A 368 3.40 -2.35 1.28
N ARG A 369 4.21 -3.01 0.46
CA ARG A 369 4.04 -3.04 -1.00
C ARG A 369 4.38 -4.42 -1.56
N HIS A 370 3.37 -5.06 -2.17
CA HIS A 370 3.55 -6.17 -3.10
C HIS A 370 3.99 -5.70 -4.50
N GLU A 371 4.76 -6.52 -5.21
CA GLU A 371 5.04 -6.31 -6.64
C GLU A 371 3.86 -6.80 -7.48
N PHE A 372 2.93 -5.90 -7.79
CA PHE A 372 1.72 -6.28 -8.51
C PHE A 372 1.26 -5.22 -9.51
N SER A 373 0.79 -5.70 -10.66
CA SER A 373 0.09 -4.93 -11.71
C SER A 373 -1.18 -5.67 -12.10
N PRO A 374 -2.30 -4.96 -12.33
CA PRO A 374 -3.54 -5.58 -12.76
C PRO A 374 -3.44 -6.28 -14.13
N ASP A 375 -2.46 -5.90 -14.95
CA ASP A 375 -2.32 -6.37 -16.33
C ASP A 375 -1.23 -7.43 -16.48
N THR A 376 -0.15 -7.34 -15.69
CA THR A 376 1.03 -8.20 -15.83
C THR A 376 1.33 -9.06 -14.60
N GLY A 377 0.50 -9.00 -13.57
CA GLY A 377 0.71 -9.73 -12.32
C GLY A 377 2.00 -9.25 -11.67
N ARG A 378 2.95 -10.16 -11.46
CA ARG A 378 4.24 -9.83 -10.83
C ARG A 378 5.31 -9.35 -11.81
N ALA A 379 5.08 -9.47 -13.11
CA ALA A 379 6.00 -9.00 -14.15
C ALA A 379 5.88 -7.49 -14.35
N ILE A 380 6.10 -6.70 -13.28
CA ILE A 380 6.02 -5.24 -13.29
C ILE A 380 7.24 -4.59 -13.94
N GLY A 381 7.06 -3.43 -14.56
CA GLY A 381 8.11 -2.67 -15.24
C GLY A 381 8.72 -1.53 -14.40
N ARG A 382 9.72 -0.86 -14.98
CA ARG A 382 10.38 0.31 -14.38
C ARG A 382 9.39 1.45 -14.12
N GLU A 383 8.51 1.71 -15.08
CA GLU A 383 7.51 2.76 -15.02
C GLU A 383 6.50 2.49 -13.89
N ASP A 384 6.21 1.21 -13.62
CA ASP A 384 5.32 0.84 -12.52
C ASP A 384 5.89 1.25 -11.17
N MET A 385 7.17 0.91 -10.95
CA MET A 385 7.91 1.21 -9.73
C MET A 385 8.09 2.71 -9.53
N ILE A 386 8.44 3.46 -10.58
CA ILE A 386 8.59 4.92 -10.48
C ILE A 386 7.26 5.57 -10.11
N ARG A 387 6.16 5.13 -10.74
CA ARG A 387 4.85 5.68 -10.44
C ARG A 387 4.46 5.47 -8.98
N ASP A 388 4.74 4.30 -8.42
CA ASP A 388 4.54 4.03 -7.00
C ASP A 388 5.38 4.97 -6.13
N ILE A 389 6.69 5.07 -6.41
CA ILE A 389 7.61 5.91 -5.64
C ILE A 389 7.21 7.39 -5.68
N GLU A 390 6.87 7.92 -6.85
CA GLU A 390 6.45 9.32 -7.01
C GLU A 390 5.20 9.62 -6.18
N LEU A 391 4.21 8.72 -6.20
CA LEU A 391 3.01 8.84 -5.38
C LEU A 391 3.35 8.73 -3.89
N MET A 392 4.11 7.73 -3.46
CA MET A 392 4.55 7.57 -2.08
C MET A 392 5.20 8.86 -1.55
N LYS A 393 6.20 9.38 -2.28
CA LYS A 393 6.91 10.62 -1.92
C LYS A 393 5.99 11.83 -1.88
N SER A 394 5.08 11.95 -2.86
CA SER A 394 4.10 13.05 -2.95
C SER A 394 3.09 13.06 -1.81
N TYR A 395 2.88 11.90 -1.16
CA TYR A 395 1.97 11.69 -0.04
C TYR A 395 2.70 11.44 1.29
N ASN A 396 3.92 11.99 1.41
CA ASN A 396 4.73 12.04 2.64
C ASN A 396 5.20 10.67 3.18
N VAL A 397 5.12 9.60 2.40
CA VAL A 397 5.72 8.30 2.74
C VAL A 397 7.24 8.42 2.70
N ASN A 398 7.92 7.88 3.72
CA ASN A 398 9.39 7.88 3.79
C ASN A 398 10.00 6.47 3.80
N ALA A 399 9.17 5.42 3.92
CA ALA A 399 9.65 4.06 4.01
C ALA A 399 8.72 3.05 3.34
N VAL A 400 9.28 1.93 2.88
CA VAL A 400 8.55 0.81 2.31
C VAL A 400 9.06 -0.50 2.90
N ARG A 401 8.15 -1.42 3.20
CA ARG A 401 8.45 -2.83 3.49
C ARG A 401 8.11 -3.67 2.26
N THR A 402 9.06 -4.51 1.82
CA THR A 402 8.88 -5.39 0.64
C THR A 402 8.09 -6.64 1.03
N SER A 403 6.77 -6.48 1.22
CA SER A 403 5.89 -7.57 1.65
C SER A 403 5.76 -8.64 0.55
N HIS A 404 6.10 -9.92 0.78
CA HIS A 404 6.90 -10.49 1.88
C HIS A 404 8.04 -11.31 1.30
N TYR A 405 8.83 -10.63 0.48
CA TYR A 405 9.90 -11.22 -0.32
C TYR A 405 10.80 -10.12 -0.91
N PRO A 406 12.02 -10.46 -1.37
CA PRO A 406 12.88 -9.49 -2.01
C PRO A 406 12.31 -9.06 -3.38
N ASN A 407 12.21 -7.75 -3.62
CA ASN A 407 11.73 -7.18 -4.88
C ASN A 407 12.78 -7.30 -6.00
N GLN A 408 12.48 -6.84 -7.23
CA GLN A 408 13.48 -6.72 -8.30
C GLN A 408 14.63 -5.78 -7.88
N SER A 409 15.88 -6.05 -8.26
CA SER A 409 17.04 -5.20 -7.90
C SER A 409 16.85 -3.72 -8.29
N LEU A 410 16.12 -3.46 -9.40
CA LEU A 410 15.76 -2.12 -9.85
C LEU A 410 14.94 -1.33 -8.81
N TRP A 411 14.12 -1.98 -8.00
CA TRP A 411 13.34 -1.32 -6.95
C TRP A 411 14.25 -0.63 -5.92
N TYR A 412 15.30 -1.32 -5.46
CA TYR A 412 16.23 -0.78 -4.47
C TYR A 412 17.10 0.33 -5.06
N GLU A 413 17.51 0.18 -6.33
CA GLU A 413 18.14 1.25 -7.09
C GLU A 413 17.29 2.52 -7.18
N LEU A 414 15.98 2.37 -7.39
CA LEU A 414 15.05 3.50 -7.42
C LEU A 414 14.83 4.08 -6.01
N CYS A 415 14.72 3.25 -4.96
CA CYS A 415 14.63 3.71 -3.57
C CYS A 415 15.87 4.49 -3.12
N ASP A 416 17.07 4.03 -3.48
CA ASP A 416 18.32 4.75 -3.27
C ASP A 416 18.29 6.13 -3.93
N GLU A 417 17.75 6.20 -5.16
CA GLU A 417 17.77 7.38 -6.00
C GLU A 417 16.72 8.44 -5.63
N TYR A 418 15.52 8.01 -5.27
CA TYR A 418 14.39 8.89 -4.93
C TYR A 418 14.30 9.19 -3.43
N GLY A 419 14.97 8.38 -2.59
CA GLY A 419 14.98 8.55 -1.14
C GLY A 419 13.77 7.91 -0.47
N LEU A 420 13.82 6.59 -0.30
CA LEU A 420 12.93 5.82 0.57
C LEU A 420 13.76 4.88 1.43
N TYR A 421 13.42 4.77 2.72
CA TYR A 421 13.97 3.73 3.59
C TYR A 421 13.31 2.39 3.29
N VAL A 422 14.08 1.30 3.28
CA VAL A 422 13.57 -0.03 2.93
C VAL A 422 13.80 -0.99 4.09
N ILE A 423 12.72 -1.69 4.46
CA ILE A 423 12.79 -2.98 5.15
C ILE A 423 12.74 -4.05 4.06
N ASP A 424 13.88 -4.69 3.84
CA ASP A 424 14.02 -5.75 2.85
C ASP A 424 13.77 -7.10 3.52
N GLU A 425 12.87 -7.91 2.96
CA GLU A 425 12.30 -9.06 3.64
C GLU A 425 12.59 -10.37 2.93
N THR A 426 13.08 -11.34 3.69
CA THR A 426 13.34 -12.69 3.18
C THR A 426 12.04 -13.32 2.72
N ASN A 427 12.07 -14.02 1.56
CA ASN A 427 10.93 -14.77 1.05
C ASN A 427 10.66 -15.99 1.94
N LEU A 428 9.89 -15.79 3.01
CA LEU A 428 9.55 -16.80 4.00
C LEU A 428 8.23 -16.45 4.68
N GLU A 429 7.18 -17.18 4.32
CA GLU A 429 5.87 -17.14 4.99
C GLU A 429 5.23 -18.53 5.04
N THR A 430 4.84 -18.97 6.23
CA THR A 430 4.23 -20.29 6.49
C THR A 430 2.90 -20.20 7.22
N HIS A 431 2.13 -19.16 6.89
CA HIS A 431 0.91 -18.73 7.60
C HIS A 431 -0.05 -19.90 7.88
N GLY A 432 -0.34 -20.74 6.88
CA GLY A 432 -1.22 -21.90 7.00
C GLY A 432 -0.75 -23.02 7.93
N THR A 433 0.39 -22.87 8.61
CA THR A 433 0.95 -23.89 9.53
C THR A 433 0.82 -23.54 11.01
N TRP A 434 0.29 -22.36 11.34
CA TRP A 434 0.02 -21.91 12.71
C TRP A 434 -1.30 -21.11 12.77
N TYR A 435 -1.66 -20.60 13.95
CA TYR A 435 -2.84 -19.75 14.11
C TYR A 435 -2.64 -18.67 15.17
N TYR A 436 -3.31 -17.53 15.00
CA TYR A 436 -3.29 -16.43 15.96
C TYR A 436 -3.65 -16.87 17.38
N GLY A 437 -2.80 -16.50 18.34
CA GLY A 437 -2.95 -16.88 19.74
C GLY A 437 -2.29 -18.21 20.13
N GLN A 438 -1.73 -18.96 19.17
CA GLN A 438 -0.88 -20.13 19.44
C GLN A 438 0.27 -19.74 20.40
N LYS A 439 0.53 -20.60 21.41
CA LYS A 439 1.56 -20.37 22.44
C LYS A 439 2.73 -21.34 22.38
N GLU A 440 2.50 -22.52 21.83
CA GLU A 440 3.48 -23.62 21.81
C GLU A 440 3.73 -24.06 20.37
N MET A 441 4.96 -24.50 20.09
CA MET A 441 5.33 -25.11 18.82
C MET A 441 4.71 -26.50 18.67
N ASN A 442 4.31 -26.89 17.46
CA ASN A 442 3.82 -28.22 17.13
C ASN A 442 4.47 -28.77 15.84
N GLU A 443 4.14 -30.02 15.50
CA GLU A 443 4.73 -30.75 14.37
C GLU A 443 4.39 -30.18 12.99
N ASN A 444 3.32 -29.40 12.85
CA ASN A 444 2.93 -28.77 11.59
C ASN A 444 3.72 -27.49 11.33
N ASN A 445 4.20 -26.80 12.38
CA ASN A 445 4.96 -25.58 12.22
C ASN A 445 6.24 -25.83 11.40
N ILE A 446 6.43 -24.99 10.38
CA ILE A 446 7.61 -24.93 9.53
C ILE A 446 7.98 -23.45 9.36
N PRO A 447 9.25 -23.07 9.17
CA PRO A 447 10.44 -23.92 9.28
C PRO A 447 10.75 -24.32 10.74
N ALA A 448 10.17 -23.64 11.73
CA ALA A 448 10.30 -23.94 13.16
C ALA A 448 11.75 -24.25 13.61
N SER A 449 11.95 -25.30 14.41
CA SER A 449 13.27 -25.84 14.77
C SER A 449 13.65 -27.08 13.94
N LYS A 450 13.04 -27.27 12.76
CA LYS A 450 13.24 -28.48 11.94
C LYS A 450 14.56 -28.41 11.15
N PRO A 451 15.52 -29.33 11.38
CA PRO A 451 16.84 -29.25 10.74
C PRO A 451 16.81 -29.31 9.21
N GLU A 452 15.89 -30.08 8.64
CA GLU A 452 15.77 -30.29 7.19
C GLU A 452 15.42 -29.00 6.42
N TRP A 453 14.89 -27.97 7.10
CA TRP A 453 14.59 -26.66 6.50
C TRP A 453 15.70 -25.63 6.72
N ARG A 454 16.68 -25.90 7.60
CA ARG A 454 17.64 -24.89 8.07
C ARG A 454 18.47 -24.29 6.94
N ASN A 455 19.02 -25.14 6.09
CA ASN A 455 19.87 -24.65 5.00
C ASN A 455 19.06 -23.88 3.94
N ASN A 456 17.81 -24.29 3.70
CA ASN A 456 16.92 -23.60 2.75
C ASN A 456 16.60 -22.17 3.22
N VAL A 457 16.21 -21.99 4.49
CA VAL A 457 15.88 -20.64 5.00
C VAL A 457 17.12 -19.75 5.20
N ILE A 458 18.28 -20.33 5.55
CA ILE A 458 19.54 -19.58 5.56
C ILE A 458 19.93 -19.17 4.14
N ASP A 459 19.71 -20.03 3.14
CA ASP A 459 19.98 -19.71 1.75
C ASP A 459 19.09 -18.56 1.24
N ARG A 460 17.78 -18.59 1.49
CA ARG A 460 16.86 -17.48 1.17
C ARG A 460 17.33 -16.15 1.77
N CYS A 461 17.71 -16.19 3.06
CA CYS A 461 18.25 -15.03 3.77
C CYS A 461 19.61 -14.55 3.20
N ASN A 462 20.52 -15.48 2.90
CA ASN A 462 21.81 -15.19 2.28
C ASN A 462 21.62 -14.61 0.86
N SER A 463 20.72 -15.15 0.06
CA SER A 463 20.49 -14.71 -1.32
C SER A 463 19.95 -13.27 -1.37
N MET A 464 19.00 -12.92 -0.50
CA MET A 464 18.57 -11.53 -0.29
C MET A 464 19.75 -10.64 0.14
N PHE A 465 20.43 -10.99 1.24
CA PHE A 465 21.53 -10.20 1.76
C PHE A 465 22.62 -9.98 0.71
N GLN A 466 23.09 -11.05 0.06
CA GLN A 466 24.21 -10.95 -0.87
C GLN A 466 23.87 -10.04 -2.03
N ARG A 467 22.65 -10.14 -2.58
CA ARG A 467 22.16 -9.32 -3.69
C ARG A 467 22.10 -7.84 -3.33
N ASP A 468 21.62 -7.52 -2.13
CA ASP A 468 21.14 -6.18 -1.77
C ASP A 468 22.00 -5.42 -0.74
N LYS A 469 23.03 -6.05 -0.16
CA LYS A 469 23.88 -5.50 0.91
C LYS A 469 24.48 -4.11 0.66
N ASN A 470 24.61 -3.70 -0.59
CA ASN A 470 25.22 -2.44 -0.99
C ASN A 470 24.23 -1.27 -1.14
N HIS A 471 22.91 -1.51 -1.08
CA HIS A 471 21.91 -0.45 -1.19
C HIS A 471 21.83 0.41 0.08
N ALA A 472 21.90 1.73 -0.09
CA ALA A 472 21.88 2.70 1.02
C ALA A 472 20.49 2.76 1.69
N SER A 473 19.44 2.60 0.87
CA SER A 473 18.01 2.57 1.23
C SER A 473 17.65 1.43 2.16
N VAL A 474 18.25 0.26 1.97
CA VAL A 474 18.04 -0.88 2.88
C VAL A 474 18.68 -0.55 4.21
N ILE A 475 17.87 -0.48 5.26
CA ILE A 475 18.33 -0.17 6.62
C ILE A 475 17.95 -1.24 7.64
N ILE A 476 16.97 -2.09 7.32
CA ILE A 476 16.54 -3.21 8.15
C ILE A 476 16.41 -4.46 7.27
N TRP A 477 16.93 -5.58 7.78
CA TRP A 477 16.67 -6.91 7.22
C TRP A 477 15.53 -7.56 7.98
N SER A 478 14.51 -8.05 7.27
CA SER A 478 13.41 -8.83 7.87
C SER A 478 13.57 -10.32 7.57
N LEU A 479 13.38 -11.16 8.59
CA LEU A 479 13.56 -12.61 8.48
C LEU A 479 12.43 -13.33 7.75
N GLY A 480 11.32 -12.65 7.48
CA GLY A 480 10.11 -13.20 6.88
C GLY A 480 8.85 -12.66 7.57
N ASN A 481 7.71 -13.26 7.24
CA ASN A 481 6.40 -12.86 7.73
C ASN A 481 5.64 -14.06 8.30
N GLU A 482 4.79 -13.83 9.30
CA GLU A 482 3.78 -14.78 9.82
C GLU A 482 4.18 -16.27 9.77
N SER A 483 5.37 -16.59 10.30
CA SER A 483 5.95 -17.94 10.28
C SER A 483 6.25 -18.45 11.70
N PHE A 484 5.52 -17.90 12.67
CA PHE A 484 5.61 -18.19 14.11
C PHE A 484 7.03 -17.96 14.66
N GLY A 485 7.82 -18.99 14.94
CA GLY A 485 9.17 -18.84 15.49
C GLY A 485 9.98 -20.15 15.46
N GLY A 486 11.03 -20.26 16.26
CA GLY A 486 11.89 -21.45 16.36
C GLY A 486 13.38 -21.17 16.14
N ASP A 487 14.21 -22.23 16.27
CA ASP A 487 15.67 -22.10 16.22
C ASP A 487 16.19 -21.71 14.82
N ASN A 488 15.42 -21.98 13.76
CA ASN A 488 15.81 -21.56 12.41
C ASN A 488 15.82 -20.03 12.26
N PHE A 489 14.91 -19.30 12.92
CA PHE A 489 14.92 -17.83 12.93
C PHE A 489 16.10 -17.27 13.73
N ILE A 490 16.48 -17.91 14.83
CA ILE A 490 17.69 -17.53 15.58
C ILE A 490 18.93 -17.73 14.70
N ALA A 491 19.01 -18.85 13.96
CA ALA A 491 20.11 -19.10 13.04
C ALA A 491 20.17 -18.07 11.89
N MET A 492 19.03 -17.65 11.34
CA MET A 492 18.97 -16.60 10.32
C MET A 492 19.40 -15.24 10.89
N TYR A 493 18.94 -14.88 12.09
CA TYR A 493 19.38 -13.68 12.80
C TYR A 493 20.90 -13.68 13.02
N ASP A 494 21.43 -14.76 13.61
CA ASP A 494 22.86 -14.89 13.90
C ASP A 494 23.71 -14.79 12.62
N TYR A 495 23.25 -15.40 11.53
CA TYR A 495 23.86 -15.26 10.21
C TYR A 495 23.92 -13.79 9.78
N LEU A 496 22.80 -13.06 9.79
CA LEU A 496 22.75 -11.65 9.39
C LEU A 496 23.62 -10.76 10.28
N LYS A 497 23.60 -10.95 11.60
CA LYS A 497 24.47 -10.20 12.51
C LYS A 497 25.96 -10.48 12.28
N GLN A 498 26.30 -11.69 11.84
CA GLN A 498 27.68 -12.05 11.51
C GLN A 498 28.15 -11.40 10.21
N VAL A 499 27.31 -11.37 9.17
CA VAL A 499 27.70 -10.87 7.84
C VAL A 499 27.48 -9.38 7.65
N ASP A 500 26.53 -8.77 8.38
CA ASP A 500 26.22 -7.34 8.30
C ASP A 500 25.96 -6.71 9.69
N PRO A 501 26.99 -6.09 10.30
CA PRO A 501 26.80 -5.34 11.53
C PRO A 501 26.21 -3.94 11.31
N THR A 502 25.97 -3.51 10.06
CA THR A 502 25.60 -2.12 9.71
C THR A 502 24.09 -1.87 9.63
N ARG A 503 23.28 -2.92 9.86
CA ARG A 503 21.82 -2.91 9.81
C ARG A 503 21.22 -3.67 10.98
N LEU A 504 19.97 -3.35 11.28
CA LEU A 504 19.18 -4.06 12.31
C LEU A 504 18.39 -5.20 11.67
N VAL A 505 18.06 -6.20 12.49
CA VAL A 505 17.23 -7.34 12.06
C VAL A 505 15.84 -7.25 12.70
N HIS A 506 14.81 -7.43 11.89
CA HIS A 506 13.40 -7.41 12.25
C HIS A 506 12.79 -8.81 12.07
N TYR A 507 11.96 -9.24 13.03
CA TYR A 507 11.02 -10.35 12.81
C TYR A 507 9.83 -10.25 13.76
N GLU A 508 8.63 -10.06 13.19
CA GLU A 508 7.39 -9.92 13.94
C GLU A 508 7.05 -11.18 14.74
N GLY A 509 7.28 -12.37 14.18
CA GLY A 509 6.85 -13.63 14.79
C GLY A 509 7.42 -13.90 16.19
N THR A 510 8.49 -13.18 16.59
CA THR A 510 8.97 -13.14 17.98
C THR A 510 7.91 -12.68 18.97
N PHE A 511 6.97 -11.84 18.56
CA PHE A 511 5.80 -11.42 19.34
C PHE A 511 4.92 -12.60 19.73
N HIS A 512 4.68 -13.50 18.77
CA HIS A 512 3.87 -14.70 18.91
C HIS A 512 4.60 -15.83 19.64
N TYR A 513 5.90 -15.99 19.40
CA TYR A 513 6.74 -17.03 20.02
C TYR A 513 7.96 -16.44 20.74
N ARG A 514 7.74 -16.02 21.98
CA ARG A 514 8.74 -15.37 22.84
C ARG A 514 10.03 -16.17 23.11
N PRO A 515 10.08 -17.51 23.08
CA PRO A 515 11.35 -18.22 23.15
C PRO A 515 12.35 -17.87 22.03
N SER A 516 11.89 -17.30 20.91
CA SER A 516 12.72 -16.80 19.81
C SER A 516 12.96 -15.28 19.85
N ASP A 517 12.74 -14.60 20.99
CA ASP A 517 12.89 -13.14 21.12
C ASP A 517 14.27 -12.60 20.68
N SER A 518 15.33 -13.41 20.74
CA SER A 518 16.65 -13.03 20.27
C SER A 518 16.76 -12.88 18.75
N ALA A 519 15.77 -13.33 17.97
CA ALA A 519 15.77 -13.26 16.51
C ALA A 519 15.36 -11.88 15.95
N SER A 520 15.24 -10.85 16.79
CA SER A 520 14.89 -9.48 16.37
C SER A 520 15.53 -8.43 17.28
N ASP A 521 16.11 -7.40 16.67
CA ASP A 521 16.61 -6.18 17.34
C ASP A 521 15.46 -5.23 17.73
N ILE A 522 14.26 -5.45 17.18
CA ILE A 522 13.10 -4.54 17.20
C ILE A 522 11.89 -5.29 17.80
N GLU A 523 11.09 -4.65 18.64
CA GLU A 523 9.74 -5.17 18.96
C GLU A 523 8.80 -4.75 17.84
N SER A 524 8.11 -5.72 17.26
CA SER A 524 7.16 -5.49 16.18
C SER A 524 5.88 -6.25 16.43
N THR A 525 4.78 -5.73 15.88
CA THR A 525 3.43 -6.28 15.98
C THR A 525 2.66 -5.93 14.72
N MET A 526 1.55 -6.64 14.48
CA MET A 526 0.60 -6.33 13.42
C MET A 526 -0.78 -5.97 14.02
N TYR A 527 -1.47 -4.99 13.42
CA TYR A 527 -2.88 -4.63 13.67
C TYR A 527 -3.27 -4.37 15.14
N ILE A 528 -2.30 -3.96 15.95
CA ILE A 528 -2.49 -3.73 17.38
C ILE A 528 -3.14 -2.36 17.63
N SER A 529 -4.15 -2.29 18.51
CA SER A 529 -4.87 -1.05 18.77
C SER A 529 -4.00 0.07 19.37
N PRO A 530 -4.34 1.36 19.19
CA PRO A 530 -3.60 2.49 19.77
C PRO A 530 -3.41 2.38 21.29
N GLU A 531 -4.42 1.88 22.01
CA GLU A 531 -4.34 1.65 23.46
C GLU A 531 -3.19 0.68 23.82
N ASN A 532 -3.06 -0.41 23.07
CA ASN A 532 -2.04 -1.42 23.34
C ASN A 532 -0.65 -0.96 22.90
N VAL A 533 -0.54 -0.15 21.85
CA VAL A 533 0.68 0.57 21.49
C VAL A 533 1.13 1.47 22.64
N GLU A 534 0.21 2.26 23.22
CA GLU A 534 0.52 3.12 24.35
C GLU A 534 0.90 2.29 25.60
N ASN A 535 0.26 1.14 25.81
CA ASN A 535 0.62 0.22 26.89
C ASN A 535 2.07 -0.24 26.77
N TYR A 536 2.55 -0.61 25.57
CA TYR A 536 3.97 -0.92 25.35
C TYR A 536 4.87 0.25 25.73
N ALA A 537 4.54 1.47 25.27
CA ALA A 537 5.30 2.68 25.60
C ALA A 537 5.37 2.96 27.11
N ARG A 538 4.35 2.55 27.88
CA ARG A 538 4.26 2.73 29.34
C ARG A 538 4.87 1.61 30.19
N MET A 539 5.16 0.44 29.60
CA MET A 539 5.80 -0.69 30.31
C MET A 539 7.10 -0.25 31.02
N GLN A 540 7.48 -0.92 32.10
CA GLN A 540 8.71 -0.65 32.83
C GLN A 540 9.79 -1.66 32.45
N GLY A 541 11.06 -1.25 32.45
CA GLY A 541 12.20 -2.11 32.11
C GLY A 541 12.81 -1.81 30.74
N PRO A 542 13.86 -2.56 30.34
CA PRO A 542 14.49 -2.40 29.03
C PRO A 542 13.50 -2.74 27.92
N LYS A 543 13.50 -1.94 26.86
CA LYS A 543 12.64 -2.11 25.68
C LYS A 543 13.49 -2.09 24.43
N LYS A 544 13.06 -2.86 23.44
CA LYS A 544 13.50 -2.66 22.06
C LYS A 544 12.79 -1.42 21.51
N PRO A 545 13.35 -0.73 20.51
CA PRO A 545 12.56 0.22 19.74
C PRO A 545 11.38 -0.51 19.11
N TYR A 546 10.27 0.21 18.91
CA TYR A 546 9.00 -0.39 18.54
C TYR A 546 8.49 0.16 17.23
N ILE A 547 8.07 -0.74 16.33
CA ILE A 547 7.32 -0.40 15.12
C ILE A 547 6.11 -1.30 14.99
N ILE A 548 5.15 -0.89 14.18
CA ILE A 548 4.04 -1.76 13.75
C ILE A 548 4.30 -2.11 12.29
N CYS A 549 4.70 -3.35 11.99
CA CYS A 549 5.05 -3.74 10.61
C CYS A 549 3.84 -3.79 9.69
N GLU A 550 2.62 -3.92 10.24
CA GLU A 550 1.35 -3.76 9.52
C GLU A 550 0.31 -3.12 10.43
N TYR A 551 -0.30 -2.01 10.00
CA TYR A 551 -1.38 -1.36 10.74
C TYR A 551 -2.34 -0.64 9.79
N SER A 552 -3.47 -0.20 10.31
CA SER A 552 -4.47 0.57 9.55
C SER A 552 -4.85 -0.13 8.23
N HIS A 553 -5.34 -1.38 8.34
CA HIS A 553 -5.70 -2.24 7.22
C HIS A 553 -6.63 -1.50 6.24
N ALA A 554 -6.17 -1.25 5.02
CA ALA A 554 -6.76 -0.31 4.09
C ALA A 554 -7.79 -0.95 3.14
N MET A 555 -8.31 -2.14 3.43
CA MET A 555 -9.34 -2.82 2.64
C MET A 555 -10.61 -1.97 2.45
N GLY A 556 -11.03 -1.79 1.19
CA GLY A 556 -12.20 -0.98 0.85
C GLY A 556 -12.14 0.46 1.39
N ASN A 557 -13.25 0.97 1.92
CA ASN A 557 -13.35 2.24 2.65
C ASN A 557 -12.94 2.07 4.13
N SER A 558 -11.68 2.41 4.45
CA SER A 558 -11.04 2.14 5.74
C SER A 558 -10.13 3.30 6.21
N CYS A 559 -9.07 3.02 6.97
CA CYS A 559 -8.09 3.96 7.54
C CYS A 559 -8.69 5.01 8.49
N GLY A 560 -9.80 4.67 9.16
CA GLY A 560 -10.33 5.43 10.29
C GLY A 560 -9.43 5.31 11.51
N GLY A 561 -9.32 6.38 12.30
CA GLY A 561 -8.53 6.41 13.53
C GLY A 561 -7.03 6.57 13.33
N LEU A 562 -6.54 6.75 12.09
CA LEU A 562 -5.11 6.83 11.78
C LEU A 562 -4.36 7.86 12.65
N HIS A 563 -4.96 9.03 12.88
CA HIS A 563 -4.38 10.09 13.71
C HIS A 563 -4.10 9.65 15.16
N LEU A 564 -4.87 8.71 15.72
CA LEU A 564 -4.68 8.20 17.08
C LEU A 564 -3.31 7.53 17.25
N TYR A 565 -2.81 6.85 16.22
CA TYR A 565 -1.47 6.27 16.22
C TYR A 565 -0.38 7.35 16.12
N TRP A 566 -0.57 8.32 15.22
CA TRP A 566 0.43 9.37 14.97
C TRP A 566 0.63 10.27 16.18
N ASP A 567 -0.43 10.56 16.93
CA ASP A 567 -0.34 11.28 18.19
C ASP A 567 0.54 10.52 19.22
N LEU A 568 0.53 9.19 19.20
CA LEU A 568 1.40 8.37 20.06
C LEU A 568 2.86 8.36 19.61
N PHE A 569 3.12 8.30 18.30
CA PHE A 569 4.48 8.34 17.74
C PHE A 569 5.17 9.68 17.98
N ASP A 570 4.40 10.77 18.01
CA ASP A 570 4.87 12.11 18.40
C ASP A 570 5.10 12.23 19.92
N LYS A 571 4.38 11.45 20.73
CA LYS A 571 4.40 11.52 22.21
C LYS A 571 5.49 10.67 22.87
N TYR A 572 5.84 9.51 22.29
CA TYR A 572 6.74 8.54 22.91
C TYR A 572 7.91 8.16 22.00
N ASP A 573 9.14 8.44 22.43
CA ASP A 573 10.34 8.22 21.60
C ASP A 573 10.55 6.76 21.17
N VAL A 574 10.22 5.80 22.05
CA VAL A 574 10.39 4.36 21.78
C VAL A 574 9.50 3.86 20.63
N LEU A 575 8.37 4.55 20.36
CA LEU A 575 7.48 4.22 19.26
C LEU A 575 7.99 4.92 18.00
N GLN A 576 8.54 4.19 17.05
CA GLN A 576 9.27 4.74 15.90
C GLN A 576 8.53 4.56 14.58
N GLY A 577 7.20 4.54 14.62
CA GLY A 577 6.34 4.55 13.44
C GLY A 577 5.78 3.19 13.07
N ALA A 578 5.25 3.11 11.84
CA ALA A 578 4.50 1.95 11.38
C ALA A 578 4.43 1.89 9.84
N PHE A 579 3.96 0.75 9.31
CA PHE A 579 3.77 0.51 7.88
C PHE A 579 2.32 0.14 7.57
N ILE A 580 1.62 0.95 6.78
CA ILE A 580 0.21 0.69 6.41
C ILE A 580 0.10 -0.59 5.58
N TRP A 581 -0.94 -1.39 5.80
CA TRP A 581 -1.29 -2.52 4.92
C TRP A 581 -2.48 -2.17 4.02
N ASP A 582 -2.36 -2.02 2.71
CA ASP A 582 -1.11 -1.96 1.94
C ASP A 582 -1.16 -0.88 0.84
N TRP A 583 -0.18 -0.87 -0.07
CA TRP A 583 -0.05 0.19 -1.07
C TRP A 583 -1.15 0.15 -2.14
N VAL A 584 -1.36 -1.00 -2.80
CA VAL A 584 -2.16 -1.12 -4.02
C VAL A 584 -3.05 -2.37 -4.00
N ASP A 585 -4.30 -2.23 -4.44
CA ASP A 585 -5.21 -3.38 -4.56
C ASP A 585 -4.65 -4.45 -5.51
N GLN A 586 -4.52 -5.69 -5.02
CA GLN A 586 -4.11 -6.83 -5.84
C GLN A 586 -5.31 -7.37 -6.62
N SER A 587 -5.74 -6.70 -7.68
CA SER A 587 -6.85 -7.15 -8.54
C SER A 587 -6.45 -7.25 -10.00
N ILE A 588 -6.94 -8.28 -10.69
CA ILE A 588 -6.54 -8.57 -12.08
C ILE A 588 -7.57 -7.95 -13.02
N ARG A 589 -7.14 -7.16 -13.99
CA ARG A 589 -8.04 -6.61 -15.02
C ARG A 589 -8.45 -7.74 -15.98
N THR A 590 -9.76 -7.93 -16.15
CA THR A 590 -10.31 -8.93 -17.06
C THR A 590 -11.65 -8.46 -17.64
N THR A 591 -12.27 -9.26 -18.49
CA THR A 591 -13.54 -8.94 -19.13
C THR A 591 -14.59 -10.03 -18.90
N THR A 592 -15.83 -9.60 -18.69
CA THR A 592 -16.99 -10.50 -18.71
C THR A 592 -17.19 -11.14 -20.09
N ALA A 593 -18.05 -12.16 -20.19
CA ALA A 593 -18.37 -12.82 -21.45
C ALA A 593 -18.97 -11.89 -22.53
N ASP A 594 -19.60 -10.78 -22.12
CA ASP A 594 -20.14 -9.73 -22.99
C ASP A 594 -19.18 -8.55 -23.23
N GLY A 595 -17.94 -8.63 -22.71
CA GLY A 595 -16.85 -7.69 -23.00
C GLY A 595 -16.80 -6.45 -22.09
N VAL A 596 -17.44 -6.49 -20.91
CA VAL A 596 -17.33 -5.44 -19.90
C VAL A 596 -16.06 -5.66 -19.10
N GLU A 597 -15.17 -4.67 -19.09
CA GLU A 597 -13.94 -4.70 -18.31
C GLU A 597 -14.25 -4.51 -16.81
N TYR A 598 -13.56 -5.26 -15.96
CA TYR A 598 -13.61 -5.12 -14.51
C TYR A 598 -12.31 -5.62 -13.85
N PHE A 599 -12.14 -5.29 -12.57
CA PHE A 599 -11.07 -5.78 -11.72
C PHE A 599 -11.56 -7.00 -10.93
N ALA A 600 -10.96 -8.15 -11.19
CA ALA A 600 -11.29 -9.44 -10.57
C ALA A 600 -10.52 -9.65 -9.26
N TYR A 601 -11.17 -10.36 -8.35
CA TYR A 601 -10.60 -10.85 -7.09
C TYR A 601 -10.84 -12.37 -6.93
N GLY A 602 -10.45 -12.96 -5.80
CA GLY A 602 -10.52 -14.42 -5.62
C GLY A 602 -11.91 -15.00 -5.84
N GLY A 603 -12.00 -16.03 -6.67
CA GLY A 603 -13.22 -16.74 -7.06
C GLY A 603 -13.73 -16.37 -8.46
N ASP A 604 -13.28 -15.25 -9.02
CA ASP A 604 -13.73 -14.78 -10.34
C ASP A 604 -13.16 -15.61 -11.51
N PHE A 605 -12.15 -16.44 -11.28
CA PHE A 605 -11.59 -17.36 -12.26
C PHE A 605 -12.14 -18.80 -12.12
N GLY A 606 -13.12 -18.99 -11.22
CA GLY A 606 -13.73 -20.30 -10.93
C GLY A 606 -12.83 -21.23 -10.11
N GLU A 607 -11.78 -20.69 -9.50
CA GLU A 607 -10.86 -21.41 -8.65
C GLU A 607 -11.45 -21.74 -7.26
N SER A 608 -10.92 -22.78 -6.62
CA SER A 608 -11.23 -23.13 -5.22
C SER A 608 -10.03 -23.84 -4.59
N PRO A 609 -9.70 -23.56 -3.31
CA PRO A 609 -10.30 -22.53 -2.45
C PRO A 609 -9.92 -21.10 -2.89
N HIS A 610 -10.65 -20.10 -2.40
CA HIS A 610 -10.34 -18.67 -2.55
C HIS A 610 -10.81 -17.85 -1.35
N ASP A 611 -10.19 -16.67 -1.13
CA ASP A 611 -10.50 -15.75 -0.01
C ASP A 611 -11.17 -14.43 -0.47
N GLY A 612 -11.81 -14.45 -1.65
CA GLY A 612 -12.66 -13.34 -2.10
C GLY A 612 -11.89 -12.04 -2.37
N ASN A 613 -12.45 -10.91 -1.93
CA ASN A 613 -11.87 -9.57 -2.12
C ASN A 613 -10.79 -9.21 -1.08
N PHE A 614 -10.35 -10.15 -0.25
CA PHE A 614 -9.32 -9.90 0.77
C PHE A 614 -7.95 -9.54 0.17
N CYS A 615 -7.76 -9.66 -1.14
CA CYS A 615 -6.59 -9.16 -1.89
C CYS A 615 -6.65 -7.64 -2.16
N GLY A 616 -7.79 -7.00 -1.89
CA GLY A 616 -8.09 -5.59 -2.16
C GLY A 616 -7.82 -4.67 -0.98
N ASN A 617 -6.55 -4.53 -0.59
CA ASN A 617 -6.15 -3.86 0.66
C ASN A 617 -5.47 -2.50 0.43
N GLY A 618 -5.50 -1.95 -0.78
CA GLY A 618 -4.64 -0.84 -1.18
C GLY A 618 -5.11 0.54 -0.73
N LEU A 619 -4.16 1.40 -0.39
CA LEU A 619 -4.38 2.86 -0.32
C LEU A 619 -4.77 3.46 -1.68
N ILE A 620 -4.32 2.83 -2.77
CA ILE A 620 -4.73 3.14 -4.15
C ILE A 620 -5.39 1.93 -4.81
N LEU A 621 -6.26 2.18 -5.78
CA LEU A 621 -6.86 1.13 -6.59
C LEU A 621 -5.82 0.50 -7.52
N ALA A 622 -6.12 -0.65 -8.12
CA ALA A 622 -5.16 -1.40 -8.94
C ALA A 622 -4.65 -0.64 -10.19
N ASP A 623 -5.44 0.29 -10.72
CA ASP A 623 -5.03 1.21 -11.80
C ASP A 623 -4.26 2.45 -11.31
N LYS A 624 -3.86 2.44 -10.02
CA LYS A 624 -3.17 3.52 -9.30
C LYS A 624 -4.01 4.78 -9.11
N THR A 625 -5.34 4.67 -9.22
CA THR A 625 -6.26 5.74 -8.83
C THR A 625 -6.15 6.01 -7.33
N VAL A 626 -5.88 7.27 -6.99
CA VAL A 626 -5.79 7.73 -5.59
C VAL A 626 -7.16 7.65 -4.93
N THR A 627 -7.22 7.02 -3.76
CA THR A 627 -8.44 7.00 -2.94
C THR A 627 -8.41 8.11 -1.88
N PRO A 628 -9.58 8.48 -1.31
CA PRO A 628 -9.64 9.40 -0.18
C PRO A 628 -8.83 8.97 1.06
N LYS A 629 -8.55 7.67 1.22
CA LYS A 629 -7.70 7.14 2.30
C LYS A 629 -6.30 7.73 2.24
N LEU A 630 -5.72 7.82 1.05
CA LEU A 630 -4.35 8.28 0.85
C LEU A 630 -4.20 9.78 1.17
N GLU A 631 -5.25 10.59 1.00
CA GLU A 631 -5.26 11.99 1.45
C GLU A 631 -5.15 12.10 2.98
N GLU A 632 -5.84 11.22 3.74
CA GLU A 632 -5.69 11.12 5.20
C GLU A 632 -4.27 10.72 5.60
N VAL A 633 -3.68 9.76 4.89
CA VAL A 633 -2.29 9.36 5.11
C VAL A 633 -1.36 10.54 4.93
N LYS A 634 -1.46 11.29 3.83
CA LYS A 634 -0.61 12.48 3.58
C LYS A 634 -0.71 13.51 4.70
N LYS A 635 -1.92 13.75 5.21
CA LYS A 635 -2.15 14.67 6.33
C LYS A 635 -1.51 14.17 7.62
N CYS A 636 -1.73 12.91 7.99
CA CYS A 636 -1.14 12.31 9.18
C CYS A 636 0.40 12.25 9.09
N TYR A 637 0.93 12.00 7.89
CA TYR A 637 2.36 11.81 7.61
C TYR A 637 3.11 13.12 7.36
N GLN A 638 2.47 14.29 7.34
CA GLN A 638 3.19 15.55 7.07
C GLN A 638 4.31 15.81 8.12
N ASN A 639 5.44 16.36 7.69
CA ASN A 639 6.62 16.62 8.54
C ASN A 639 6.60 18.02 9.20
N VAL A 640 5.46 18.69 9.20
CA VAL A 640 5.32 20.04 9.76
C VAL A 640 4.02 20.11 10.55
N ARG A 641 4.09 20.60 11.78
CA ARG A 641 2.90 20.89 12.59
C ARG A 641 2.72 22.39 12.69
N MET A 642 1.49 22.86 12.48
CA MET A 642 1.15 24.27 12.60
C MET A 642 0.11 24.43 13.71
N GLU A 643 0.38 25.30 14.67
CA GLU A 643 -0.47 25.52 15.85
C GLU A 643 -0.82 27.00 15.98
N ALA A 644 -2.05 27.30 16.37
CA ALA A 644 -2.45 28.67 16.67
C ALA A 644 -1.97 29.09 18.07
N VAL A 645 -1.10 30.09 18.15
CA VAL A 645 -0.70 30.73 19.42
C VAL A 645 -1.66 31.86 19.77
N ASP A 646 -1.95 32.72 18.80
CA ASP A 646 -3.04 33.70 18.86
C ASP A 646 -3.65 33.83 17.46
N ILE A 647 -4.72 33.07 17.21
CA ILE A 647 -5.30 33.04 15.88
C ILE A 647 -5.83 34.41 15.47
N LYS A 648 -6.43 35.20 16.37
CA LYS A 648 -7.06 36.51 16.04
C LYS A 648 -6.07 37.52 15.53
N ASP A 649 -4.85 37.45 16.06
CA ASP A 649 -3.71 38.29 15.71
C ASP A 649 -2.82 37.67 14.61
N GLY A 650 -3.24 36.50 14.09
CA GLY A 650 -2.54 35.74 13.05
C GLY A 650 -1.24 35.09 13.49
N LEU A 651 -1.00 34.91 14.78
CA LEU A 651 0.24 34.33 15.30
C LEU A 651 0.14 32.80 15.35
N LEU A 652 0.96 32.15 14.52
CA LEU A 652 1.09 30.69 14.44
C LEU A 652 2.48 30.24 14.90
N ARG A 653 2.56 29.06 15.50
CA ARG A 653 3.82 28.33 15.72
C ARG A 653 3.90 27.20 14.71
N ILE A 654 5.01 27.14 13.97
CA ILE A 654 5.26 26.12 12.96
C ILE A 654 6.47 25.31 13.41
N ARG A 655 6.29 24.01 13.61
CA ARG A 655 7.31 23.07 14.08
C ARG A 655 7.81 22.22 12.92
N ASN A 656 9.13 22.22 12.73
CA ASN A 656 9.81 21.38 11.74
C ASN A 656 10.06 19.98 12.34
N GLN A 657 9.47 18.94 11.74
CA GLN A 657 9.68 17.54 12.12
C GLN A 657 10.53 16.76 11.09
N PHE A 658 11.06 17.42 10.05
CA PHE A 658 12.12 16.83 9.23
C PHE A 658 13.37 16.55 10.07
N LEU A 659 14.15 15.56 9.66
CA LEU A 659 15.39 15.16 10.34
C LEU A 659 16.60 15.96 9.84
N PHE A 660 16.60 16.35 8.57
CA PHE A 660 17.74 16.95 7.87
C PHE A 660 17.38 18.18 7.02
N THR A 661 16.12 18.38 6.66
CA THR A 661 15.65 19.51 5.84
C THR A 661 15.22 20.73 6.67
N ASP A 662 15.72 21.91 6.31
CA ASP A 662 15.29 23.21 6.87
C ASP A 662 14.02 23.73 6.15
N LEU A 663 13.14 24.45 6.85
CA LEU A 663 11.91 24.96 6.23
C LEU A 663 12.13 26.06 5.17
N SER A 664 13.33 26.65 5.08
CA SER A 664 13.71 27.59 4.03
C SER A 664 13.77 26.98 2.62
N GLU A 665 13.74 25.65 2.52
CA GLU A 665 13.55 24.93 1.25
C GLU A 665 12.11 24.99 0.71
N TYR A 666 11.20 25.60 1.48
CA TYR A 666 9.78 25.71 1.13
C TYR A 666 9.27 27.15 1.21
N SER A 667 8.09 27.37 0.66
CA SER A 667 7.35 28.63 0.79
C SER A 667 6.07 28.41 1.60
N LEU A 668 5.79 29.33 2.54
CA LEU A 668 4.57 29.32 3.34
C LEU A 668 3.49 30.11 2.59
N VAL A 669 2.50 29.42 2.04
CA VAL A 669 1.35 30.02 1.35
C VAL A 669 0.16 30.06 2.30
N TRP A 670 -0.58 31.16 2.34
CA TRP A 670 -1.77 31.27 3.16
C TRP A 670 -2.95 31.83 2.37
N THR A 671 -4.16 31.44 2.77
CA THR A 671 -5.42 31.92 2.20
C THR A 671 -6.45 32.08 3.30
N LEU A 672 -7.06 33.26 3.40
CA LEU A 672 -8.24 33.51 4.21
C LEU A 672 -9.48 33.39 3.32
N ALA A 673 -10.44 32.58 3.74
CA ALA A 673 -11.72 32.41 3.05
C ALA A 673 -12.90 32.74 3.98
N HIS A 674 -13.94 33.37 3.42
CA HIS A 674 -15.22 33.60 4.09
C HIS A 674 -16.28 32.66 3.49
N ASP A 675 -16.85 31.76 4.30
CA ASP A 675 -17.75 30.69 3.86
C ASP A 675 -17.21 29.92 2.63
N GLY A 676 -15.89 29.64 2.63
CA GLY A 676 -15.22 28.92 1.57
C GLY A 676 -14.79 29.76 0.35
N VAL A 677 -15.17 31.03 0.27
CA VAL A 677 -14.75 31.95 -0.80
C VAL A 677 -13.47 32.69 -0.38
N SER A 678 -12.38 32.52 -1.13
CA SER A 678 -11.11 33.23 -0.90
C SER A 678 -11.29 34.74 -0.95
N VAL A 679 -10.84 35.43 0.09
CA VAL A 679 -10.90 36.91 0.21
C VAL A 679 -9.52 37.56 0.31
N GLU A 680 -8.55 36.87 0.91
CA GLU A 680 -7.16 37.31 1.01
C GLU A 680 -6.24 36.10 0.87
N ASN A 681 -5.03 36.31 0.35
CA ASN A 681 -3.99 35.30 0.25
C ASN A 681 -2.61 35.96 0.22
N GLY A 682 -1.58 35.16 0.45
CA GLY A 682 -0.21 35.62 0.33
C GLY A 682 0.81 34.49 0.49
N THR A 683 2.07 34.86 0.39
CA THR A 683 3.22 33.97 0.56
C THR A 683 4.21 34.62 1.50
N LEU A 684 4.81 33.84 2.39
CA LEU A 684 5.84 34.24 3.33
C LEU A 684 7.01 33.26 3.23
N ASP A 685 8.21 33.78 3.48
CA ASP A 685 9.37 32.94 3.74
C ASP A 685 9.29 32.42 5.18
N ILE A 686 9.87 31.25 5.41
CA ILE A 686 9.98 30.64 6.73
C ILE A 686 11.34 29.97 6.85
N GLU A 687 11.93 30.05 8.05
CA GLU A 687 13.17 29.37 8.40
C GLU A 687 12.95 28.70 9.75
N ALA A 688 13.21 27.39 9.80
CA ALA A 688 13.22 26.63 11.03
C ALA A 688 14.09 25.39 10.81
N PRO A 689 15.23 25.26 11.51
CA PRO A 689 16.08 24.09 11.41
C PRO A 689 15.36 22.79 11.78
N PRO A 690 15.85 21.62 11.33
CA PRO A 690 15.31 20.32 11.71
C PRO A 690 15.10 20.18 13.23
N GLY A 691 13.85 19.87 13.63
CA GLY A 691 13.45 19.72 15.04
C GLY A 691 13.12 21.02 15.78
N GLU A 692 13.36 22.20 15.19
CA GLU A 692 13.07 23.50 15.80
C GLU A 692 11.66 24.02 15.45
N SER A 693 11.30 25.20 15.94
CA SER A 693 10.01 25.85 15.66
C SER A 693 10.20 27.34 15.40
N ALA A 694 9.37 27.89 14.53
CA ALA A 694 9.30 29.32 14.24
C ALA A 694 7.91 29.86 14.59
N GLU A 695 7.84 31.08 15.13
CA GLU A 695 6.59 31.81 15.27
C GLU A 695 6.44 32.79 14.09
N VAL A 696 5.34 32.66 13.34
CA VAL A 696 5.08 33.44 12.14
C VAL A 696 3.75 34.17 12.31
N ARG A 697 3.73 35.47 11.97
CA ARG A 697 2.51 36.28 11.97
C ARG A 697 1.96 36.38 10.55
N ILE A 698 0.78 35.79 10.33
CA ILE A 698 0.08 35.83 9.05
C ILE A 698 -0.67 37.17 8.94
N PRO A 699 -0.39 37.99 7.91
CA PRO A 699 -0.90 39.36 7.82
C PRO A 699 -2.28 39.43 7.15
N TYR A 700 -3.28 38.76 7.72
CA TYR A 700 -4.65 38.78 7.21
C TYR A 700 -5.53 39.81 7.94
N THR A 701 -6.63 40.25 7.33
CA THR A 701 -7.64 41.11 7.99
C THR A 701 -8.81 40.29 8.55
N PRO A 702 -9.09 40.33 9.87
CA PRO A 702 -10.27 39.64 10.43
C PRO A 702 -11.59 40.16 9.84
N SER A 703 -12.54 39.26 9.56
CA SER A 703 -13.89 39.64 9.11
C SER A 703 -14.62 40.45 10.18
N SER A 704 -15.31 41.51 9.75
CA SER A 704 -16.31 42.19 10.59
C SER A 704 -17.72 41.59 10.47
N ASP A 705 -17.94 40.70 9.51
CA ASP A 705 -19.23 40.05 9.27
C ASP A 705 -19.36 38.81 10.16
N LEU A 706 -20.18 38.92 11.22
CA LEU A 706 -20.41 37.87 12.19
C LEU A 706 -21.28 36.72 11.66
N PHE A 707 -21.89 36.87 10.48
CA PHE A 707 -22.75 35.85 9.86
C PHE A 707 -22.01 34.95 8.87
N LYS A 708 -20.72 35.20 8.65
CA LYS A 708 -19.83 34.37 7.84
C LYS A 708 -18.77 33.71 8.70
N GLU A 709 -18.35 32.52 8.32
CA GLU A 709 -17.20 31.85 8.93
C GLU A 709 -15.92 32.25 8.19
N ALA A 710 -14.94 32.77 8.92
CA ALA A 710 -13.62 33.07 8.36
C ALA A 710 -12.64 31.93 8.70
N VAL A 711 -12.05 31.33 7.67
CA VAL A 711 -11.13 30.19 7.79
C VAL A 711 -9.80 30.55 7.16
N LEU A 712 -8.73 30.46 7.95
CA LEU A 712 -7.36 30.61 7.48
C LEU A 712 -6.80 29.22 7.11
N THR A 713 -6.37 29.05 5.87
CA THR A 713 -5.59 27.89 5.41
C THR A 713 -4.14 28.31 5.28
N VAL A 714 -3.23 27.51 5.81
CA VAL A 714 -1.78 27.71 5.67
C VAL A 714 -1.16 26.42 5.14
N SER A 715 -0.36 26.55 4.08
CA SER A 715 0.25 25.45 3.35
C SER A 715 1.74 25.69 3.19
N LEU A 716 2.53 24.63 3.28
CA LEU A 716 3.94 24.62 2.97
C LEU A 716 4.13 23.93 1.62
N VAL A 717 4.72 24.64 0.65
CA VAL A 717 4.85 24.18 -0.74
C VAL A 717 6.29 24.19 -1.22
N THR A 718 6.65 23.29 -2.12
CA THR A 718 7.98 23.25 -2.74
C THR A 718 8.26 24.54 -3.52
N ASN A 719 9.41 25.17 -3.30
CA ASN A 719 9.84 26.34 -4.07
C ASN A 719 10.65 25.95 -5.33
N VAL A 720 11.17 24.73 -5.38
CA VAL A 720 11.88 24.10 -6.52
C VAL A 720 11.29 22.72 -6.83
N ALA A 721 11.38 22.28 -8.08
CA ALA A 721 10.97 20.93 -8.46
C ALA A 721 11.95 19.88 -7.91
N THR A 722 11.41 18.73 -7.49
CA THR A 722 12.15 17.54 -7.11
C THR A 722 12.01 16.47 -8.21
N LYS A 723 12.60 15.29 -8.01
CA LYS A 723 12.39 14.15 -8.92
C LYS A 723 10.96 13.61 -8.90
N TRP A 724 10.22 13.81 -7.80
CA TRP A 724 8.91 13.18 -7.56
C TRP A 724 7.75 14.18 -7.54
N ALA A 725 8.03 15.50 -7.48
CA ALA A 725 7.01 16.52 -7.53
C ALA A 725 7.52 17.83 -8.17
N GLY A 726 6.60 18.58 -8.79
CA GLY A 726 6.89 19.90 -9.35
C GLY A 726 7.00 20.99 -8.27
N THR A 727 7.38 22.20 -8.71
CA THR A 727 7.27 23.42 -7.89
C THR A 727 5.82 23.69 -7.52
N GLY A 728 5.57 24.14 -6.28
CA GLY A 728 4.24 24.43 -5.76
C GLY A 728 3.50 23.20 -5.21
N HIS A 729 4.16 22.03 -5.17
CA HIS A 729 3.59 20.84 -4.54
C HIS A 729 3.47 21.04 -3.04
N GLU A 730 2.28 20.79 -2.50
CA GLU A 730 1.99 20.95 -1.08
C GLU A 730 2.42 19.72 -0.29
N ILE A 731 3.34 19.92 0.66
CA ILE A 731 3.87 18.87 1.54
C ILE A 731 3.17 18.82 2.91
N ALA A 732 2.60 19.95 3.35
CA ALA A 732 1.90 20.07 4.62
C ALA A 732 0.93 21.24 4.56
N TRP A 733 -0.20 21.14 5.26
CA TRP A 733 -1.11 22.27 5.43
C TRP A 733 -1.91 22.13 6.73
N ASP A 734 -2.46 23.23 7.23
CA ASP A 734 -3.41 23.26 8.35
C ASP A 734 -4.46 24.36 8.16
N GLN A 735 -5.60 24.24 8.85
CA GLN A 735 -6.69 25.22 8.83
C GLN A 735 -7.12 25.65 10.22
N PHE A 736 -7.49 26.92 10.34
CA PHE A 736 -7.91 27.54 11.59
C PHE A 736 -9.17 28.39 11.37
N VAL A 737 -10.20 28.17 12.18
CA VAL A 737 -11.37 29.05 12.20
C VAL A 737 -11.00 30.34 12.94
N VAL A 738 -10.84 31.42 12.18
CA VAL A 738 -10.49 32.76 12.68
C VAL A 738 -11.69 33.43 13.33
N SER A 739 -12.86 33.33 12.70
CA SER A 739 -14.11 33.89 13.21
C SER A 739 -15.23 32.89 12.94
N PRO A 740 -15.86 32.32 13.98
CA PRO A 740 -16.95 31.37 13.79
C PRO A 740 -18.20 32.10 13.28
N ARG A 741 -18.99 31.41 12.46
CA ARG A 741 -20.30 31.91 12.02
C ARG A 741 -21.28 31.94 13.19
N LEU A 742 -21.81 33.11 13.54
CA LEU A 742 -22.91 33.22 14.49
C LEU A 742 -24.24 32.98 13.78
N ARG A 743 -24.98 31.95 14.21
CA ARG A 743 -26.36 31.71 13.75
C ARG A 743 -27.37 32.14 14.81
N PRO A 744 -28.51 32.76 14.42
CA PRO A 744 -29.63 32.95 15.33
C PRO A 744 -30.12 31.61 15.90
N ILE A 745 -30.40 31.56 17.21
CA ILE A 745 -30.87 30.36 17.93
C ILE A 745 -32.26 29.90 17.43
N GLN A 746 -33.03 30.84 16.88
CA GLN A 746 -34.36 30.61 16.32
C GLN A 746 -34.37 31.16 14.90
N PRO A 747 -34.88 30.40 13.91
CA PRO A 747 -35.20 30.98 12.62
C PRO A 747 -36.17 32.14 12.85
N VAL A 748 -35.87 33.31 12.29
CA VAL A 748 -36.83 34.41 12.28
C VAL A 748 -37.83 34.08 11.16
N TYR A 749 -38.90 33.37 11.51
CA TYR A 749 -40.02 33.12 10.60
C TYR A 749 -40.74 34.46 10.35
N GLN A 750 -40.40 35.11 9.25
CA GLN A 750 -41.18 36.22 8.68
C GLN A 750 -41.52 35.87 7.24
N GLY A 751 -42.20 34.73 7.05
CA GLY A 751 -42.74 34.37 5.75
C GLY A 751 -43.61 35.52 5.22
N GLN A 752 -43.35 35.96 4.00
CA GLN A 752 -44.13 37.02 3.35
C GLN A 752 -45.19 36.45 2.39
N GLY A 753 -45.17 35.14 2.16
CA GLY A 753 -46.12 34.40 1.35
C GLY A 753 -47.53 34.32 1.91
N ASN A 754 -48.43 33.79 1.10
CA ASN A 754 -49.82 33.56 1.51
C ASN A 754 -49.91 32.39 2.50
N GLU A 755 -50.94 32.38 3.35
CA GLU A 755 -51.20 31.24 4.24
C GLU A 755 -51.24 29.90 3.47
N PRO A 756 -50.56 28.84 3.95
CA PRO A 756 -50.58 27.53 3.31
C PRO A 756 -51.99 26.99 3.12
N GLN A 757 -52.32 26.51 1.92
CA GLN A 757 -53.56 25.82 1.63
C GLN A 757 -53.46 24.35 2.03
N VAL A 758 -54.29 23.93 2.98
CA VAL A 758 -54.34 22.54 3.47
C VAL A 758 -55.59 21.84 2.95
N GLN A 759 -55.42 20.62 2.44
CA GLN A 759 -56.51 19.76 1.97
C GLN A 759 -56.35 18.35 2.56
N ASP A 760 -57.30 17.96 3.41
CA ASP A 760 -57.45 16.57 3.86
C ASP A 760 -58.20 15.75 2.78
N LEU A 761 -57.50 14.78 2.21
CA LEU A 761 -58.02 13.82 1.24
C LEU A 761 -58.05 12.42 1.88
N GLN A 762 -58.61 11.44 1.17
CA GLN A 762 -58.59 10.06 1.63
C GLN A 762 -57.15 9.54 1.61
N ASP A 763 -56.62 9.20 2.79
CA ASP A 763 -55.26 8.68 3.01
C ASP A 763 -54.13 9.64 2.62
N GLU A 764 -54.42 10.93 2.38
CA GLU A 764 -53.47 11.95 1.95
C GLU A 764 -53.77 13.32 2.59
N LEU A 765 -52.74 14.01 3.08
CA LEU A 765 -52.76 15.41 3.47
C LEU A 765 -51.94 16.21 2.45
N LYS A 766 -52.56 17.18 1.78
CA LYS A 766 -51.89 18.05 0.82
C LYS A 766 -51.73 19.46 1.36
N VAL A 767 -50.52 20.00 1.32
CA VAL A 767 -50.17 21.36 1.77
C VAL A 767 -49.54 22.13 0.60
N ALA A 768 -50.17 23.19 0.12
CA ALA A 768 -49.68 24.02 -0.97
C ALA A 768 -49.39 25.45 -0.48
N THR A 769 -48.18 25.94 -0.72
CA THR A 769 -47.72 27.25 -0.25
C THR A 769 -46.61 27.78 -1.17
N GLY A 770 -46.66 29.06 -1.54
CA GLY A 770 -45.71 29.64 -2.51
C GLY A 770 -45.60 28.82 -3.81
N GLN A 771 -44.38 28.38 -4.13
CA GLN A 771 -44.08 27.50 -5.27
C GLN A 771 -44.10 25.99 -4.94
N VAL A 772 -44.34 25.66 -3.67
CA VAL A 772 -44.22 24.30 -3.14
C VAL A 772 -45.58 23.67 -2.94
N THR A 773 -45.68 22.38 -3.27
CA THR A 773 -46.80 21.53 -2.89
C THR A 773 -46.26 20.23 -2.31
N LEU A 774 -46.65 19.93 -1.07
CA LEU A 774 -46.26 18.73 -0.35
C LEU A 774 -47.47 17.82 -0.17
N SER A 775 -47.29 16.52 -0.34
CA SER A 775 -48.29 15.52 0.04
C SER A 775 -47.73 14.54 1.05
N PHE A 776 -48.49 14.29 2.12
CA PHE A 776 -48.19 13.28 3.13
C PHE A 776 -49.21 12.15 3.03
N ASN A 777 -48.77 10.90 3.12
CA ASN A 777 -49.69 9.79 3.30
C ASN A 777 -50.10 9.72 4.77
N SER A 778 -51.39 9.90 5.08
CA SER A 778 -51.85 9.95 6.48
C SER A 778 -51.92 8.57 7.16
N ALA A 779 -51.84 7.47 6.38
CA ALA A 779 -51.80 6.11 6.90
C ALA A 779 -50.38 5.65 7.29
N THR A 780 -49.35 6.16 6.62
CA THR A 780 -47.93 5.85 6.90
C THR A 780 -47.18 7.01 7.58
N GLY A 781 -47.71 8.23 7.50
CA GLY A 781 -47.08 9.45 7.99
C GLY A 781 -45.89 9.96 7.16
N THR A 782 -45.63 9.35 6.00
CA THR A 782 -44.47 9.70 5.17
C THR A 782 -44.78 10.84 4.21
N LEU A 783 -43.82 11.73 3.98
CA LEU A 783 -43.87 12.72 2.91
C LEU A 783 -43.69 12.00 1.56
N THR A 784 -44.73 11.97 0.73
CA THR A 784 -44.78 11.18 -0.52
C THR A 784 -44.59 12.01 -1.79
N SER A 785 -44.75 13.32 -1.72
CA SER A 785 -44.55 14.24 -2.86
C SER A 785 -43.96 15.56 -2.37
N TYR A 786 -42.98 16.08 -3.13
CA TYR A 786 -42.45 17.43 -2.99
C TYR A 786 -42.37 18.05 -4.38
N GLN A 787 -43.35 18.89 -4.71
CA GLN A 787 -43.37 19.61 -5.98
C GLN A 787 -42.85 21.03 -5.82
N ILE A 788 -41.94 21.43 -6.70
CA ILE A 788 -41.48 22.81 -6.87
C ILE A 788 -41.93 23.26 -8.25
N ASN A 789 -42.68 24.36 -8.35
CA ASN A 789 -43.23 24.87 -9.61
C ASN A 789 -44.02 23.80 -10.40
N ASN A 790 -44.77 22.95 -9.69
CA ASN A 790 -45.51 21.79 -10.20
C ASN A 790 -44.65 20.67 -10.83
N GLN A 791 -43.34 20.66 -10.57
CA GLN A 791 -42.46 19.55 -10.96
C GLN A 791 -42.16 18.69 -9.74
N GLU A 792 -42.40 17.38 -9.85
CA GLU A 792 -42.13 16.41 -8.79
C GLU A 792 -40.62 16.22 -8.61
N GLN A 793 -40.15 16.38 -7.37
CA GLN A 793 -38.75 16.19 -7.01
C GLN A 793 -38.49 14.81 -6.41
N LEU A 794 -39.50 14.16 -5.80
CA LEU A 794 -39.35 12.86 -5.16
C LEU A 794 -39.70 11.71 -6.10
N LEU A 795 -38.86 10.67 -6.12
CA LEU A 795 -39.13 9.39 -6.80
C LEU A 795 -39.68 8.34 -5.84
N ALA A 796 -39.48 8.51 -4.54
CA ALA A 796 -40.02 7.67 -3.48
C ALA A 796 -40.32 8.50 -2.22
N PRO A 797 -41.18 7.99 -1.30
CA PRO A 797 -41.45 8.69 -0.04
C PRO A 797 -40.18 8.94 0.77
N VAL A 798 -40.07 10.13 1.37
CA VAL A 798 -38.98 10.46 2.29
C VAL A 798 -39.07 9.56 3.52
N ARG A 799 -37.93 8.99 3.92
CA ARG A 799 -37.85 8.07 5.06
C ARG A 799 -36.73 8.46 6.04
N PRO A 800 -36.88 8.16 7.34
CA PRO A 800 -35.73 8.13 8.23
C PRO A 800 -34.73 7.08 7.74
N ASN A 801 -33.44 7.35 7.95
CA ASN A 801 -32.38 6.41 7.62
C ASN A 801 -31.50 6.13 8.84
N PHE A 802 -31.29 4.84 9.10
CA PHE A 802 -30.47 4.33 10.19
C PHE A 802 -29.37 3.39 9.70
N TRP A 803 -29.18 3.29 8.38
CA TRP A 803 -28.36 2.28 7.73
C TRP A 803 -27.46 2.87 6.66
N ARG A 804 -26.29 2.28 6.47
CA ARG A 804 -25.34 2.56 5.40
C ARG A 804 -25.00 1.27 4.66
N ALA A 805 -24.48 1.36 3.43
CA ALA A 805 -23.94 0.19 2.75
C ALA A 805 -22.71 -0.30 3.53
N MET A 806 -22.64 -1.59 3.88
CA MET A 806 -21.56 -2.08 4.75
C MET A 806 -20.20 -1.97 4.05
N THR A 807 -19.21 -1.41 4.74
CA THR A 807 -17.81 -1.47 4.31
C THR A 807 -17.23 -2.87 4.54
N ASP A 808 -16.06 -3.17 3.97
CA ASP A 808 -15.34 -4.40 4.30
C ASP A 808 -15.03 -4.51 5.81
N ASN A 809 -14.66 -3.42 6.47
CA ASN A 809 -14.49 -3.38 7.93
C ASN A 809 -15.78 -3.71 8.69
N ASP A 810 -16.92 -3.14 8.24
CA ASP A 810 -18.23 -3.41 8.83
C ASP A 810 -18.58 -4.91 8.70
N MET A 811 -18.29 -5.52 7.55
CA MET A 811 -18.46 -6.95 7.31
C MET A 811 -17.53 -7.78 8.20
N GLY A 812 -16.26 -7.41 8.29
CA GLY A 812 -15.24 -8.06 9.12
C GLY A 812 -15.61 -8.13 10.60
N ASN A 813 -16.20 -7.06 11.13
CA ASN A 813 -16.66 -7.00 12.53
C ASN A 813 -18.15 -7.37 12.74
N ARG A 814 -18.79 -7.85 11.66
CA ARG A 814 -20.19 -8.29 11.62
C ARG A 814 -21.21 -7.22 12.02
N LEU A 815 -20.98 -5.96 11.68
CA LEU A 815 -21.93 -4.88 11.93
C LEU A 815 -23.28 -5.15 11.25
N ASN A 816 -23.26 -5.72 10.05
CA ASN A 816 -24.44 -6.15 9.31
C ASN A 816 -25.37 -7.06 10.14
N GLU A 817 -24.80 -7.99 10.90
CA GLU A 817 -25.53 -8.90 11.80
C GLU A 817 -25.90 -8.20 13.12
N ARG A 818 -24.93 -7.53 13.75
CA ARG A 818 -25.09 -6.94 15.09
C ARG A 818 -26.10 -5.79 15.09
N SER A 819 -26.19 -5.04 14.00
CA SER A 819 -27.06 -3.87 13.86
C SER A 819 -28.26 -4.10 12.93
N ALA A 820 -28.53 -5.35 12.53
CA ALA A 820 -29.56 -5.72 11.55
C ALA A 820 -30.95 -5.10 11.78
N PHE A 821 -31.35 -4.85 13.04
CA PHE A 821 -32.59 -4.14 13.38
C PHE A 821 -32.72 -2.79 12.65
N TRP A 822 -31.62 -2.03 12.55
CA TRP A 822 -31.62 -0.68 11.99
C TRP A 822 -31.78 -0.64 10.47
N ARG A 823 -31.43 -1.73 9.76
CA ARG A 823 -31.57 -1.85 8.30
C ARG A 823 -33.02 -1.62 7.85
N ASP A 824 -33.92 -2.41 8.42
CA ASP A 824 -35.34 -2.43 8.05
C ASP A 824 -36.21 -1.59 9.01
N ALA A 825 -35.60 -0.89 9.97
CA ALA A 825 -36.33 -0.10 10.97
C ALA A 825 -37.25 0.95 10.33
N HIS A 826 -36.85 1.55 9.22
CA HIS A 826 -37.69 2.52 8.50
C HIS A 826 -39.01 1.89 7.98
N ALA A 827 -38.97 0.63 7.52
CA ALA A 827 -40.10 -0.07 6.91
C ALA A 827 -40.95 -0.87 7.91
N THR A 828 -40.34 -1.33 9.01
CA THR A 828 -41.00 -2.13 10.05
C THR A 828 -41.64 -1.30 11.16
N SER A 829 -41.42 0.01 11.15
CA SER A 829 -42.04 0.95 12.08
C SER A 829 -43.56 1.01 11.87
N ARG A 830 -44.30 1.24 12.96
CA ARG A 830 -45.75 1.42 12.94
C ARG A 830 -46.11 2.83 13.38
N LEU A 831 -46.84 3.54 12.53
CA LEU A 831 -47.41 4.85 12.84
C LEU A 831 -48.41 4.72 14.01
N ILE A 832 -48.24 5.56 15.03
CA ILE A 832 -49.14 5.65 16.19
C ILE A 832 -49.82 7.01 16.29
N ARG A 833 -49.28 8.03 15.62
CA ARG A 833 -49.87 9.37 15.58
C ARG A 833 -49.57 10.04 14.25
N PHE A 834 -50.60 10.65 13.65
CA PHE A 834 -50.48 11.59 12.55
C PHE A 834 -51.40 12.77 12.85
N GLU A 835 -50.81 13.94 13.07
CA GLU A 835 -51.55 15.14 13.38
C GLU A 835 -50.98 16.31 12.59
N HIS A 836 -51.84 17.24 12.18
CA HIS A 836 -51.41 18.50 11.64
C HIS A 836 -52.14 19.65 12.33
N HIS A 837 -51.48 20.80 12.45
CA HIS A 837 -52.10 22.02 12.97
C HIS A 837 -51.55 23.24 12.23
N ALA A 838 -52.43 24.20 11.98
CA ALA A 838 -52.05 25.51 11.47
C ALA A 838 -51.84 26.49 12.63
N ASP A 839 -50.78 27.29 12.57
CA ASP A 839 -50.49 28.39 13.49
C ASP A 839 -49.90 29.59 12.74
N GLU A 840 -49.48 30.64 13.47
CA GLU A 840 -48.92 31.87 12.88
C GLU A 840 -47.61 31.63 12.11
N GLN A 841 -46.95 30.48 12.28
CA GLN A 841 -45.70 30.12 11.61
C GLN A 841 -45.93 29.22 10.38
N GLY A 842 -47.18 28.85 10.08
CA GLY A 842 -47.54 27.98 8.97
C GLY A 842 -48.18 26.67 9.44
N ILE A 843 -47.83 25.53 8.83
CA ILE A 843 -48.39 24.21 9.14
C ILE A 843 -47.35 23.35 9.85
N LEU A 844 -47.71 22.74 10.98
CA LEU A 844 -46.97 21.62 11.56
C LEU A 844 -47.64 20.32 11.15
N VAL A 845 -46.88 19.35 10.65
CA VAL A 845 -47.29 17.94 10.58
C VAL A 845 -46.40 17.15 11.53
N THR A 846 -46.99 16.40 12.47
CA THR A 846 -46.27 15.57 13.45
C THR A 846 -46.64 14.11 13.25
N THR A 847 -45.62 13.26 13.18
CA THR A 847 -45.77 11.80 13.05
C THR A 847 -44.98 11.10 14.14
N ASP A 848 -45.62 10.19 14.86
CA ASP A 848 -44.97 9.37 15.88
C ASP A 848 -45.04 7.89 15.48
N TYR A 849 -43.91 7.20 15.64
CA TYR A 849 -43.72 5.80 15.29
C TYR A 849 -43.25 4.99 16.49
N THR A 850 -43.55 3.70 16.46
CA THR A 850 -43.01 2.71 17.39
C THR A 850 -42.71 1.40 16.67
N TRP A 851 -41.96 0.50 17.30
CA TRP A 851 -41.64 -0.83 16.78
C TRP A 851 -42.21 -1.89 17.71
N ASP A 852 -43.07 -2.76 17.16
CA ASP A 852 -43.71 -3.82 17.96
C ASP A 852 -42.69 -4.84 18.50
N SER A 853 -41.56 -5.03 17.80
CA SER A 853 -40.45 -5.89 18.25
C SER A 853 -39.62 -5.28 19.38
N HIS A 854 -39.65 -3.95 19.57
CA HIS A 854 -38.92 -3.25 20.63
C HIS A 854 -39.82 -2.17 21.28
N PRO A 855 -40.76 -2.60 22.15
CA PRO A 855 -41.62 -1.67 22.88
C PRO A 855 -40.77 -0.71 23.73
N GLY A 856 -40.83 0.59 23.41
CA GLY A 856 -39.98 1.63 24.02
C GLY A 856 -39.06 2.33 23.02
N CYS A 857 -38.80 1.72 21.86
CA CYS A 857 -38.24 2.43 20.72
C CYS A 857 -39.30 3.34 20.11
N THR A 858 -39.04 4.64 20.04
CA THR A 858 -39.96 5.65 19.48
C THR A 858 -39.23 6.63 18.60
N LEU A 859 -39.88 7.03 17.51
CA LEU A 859 -39.41 8.07 16.60
C LEU A 859 -40.52 9.09 16.40
N SER A 860 -40.22 10.35 16.68
CA SER A 860 -41.11 11.48 16.38
C SER A 860 -40.49 12.30 15.26
N ILE A 861 -41.22 12.54 14.18
CA ILE A 861 -40.82 13.41 13.07
C ILE A 861 -41.83 14.55 12.98
N SER A 862 -41.34 15.77 12.85
CA SER A 862 -42.15 16.97 12.75
C SER A 862 -41.70 17.81 11.55
N TYR A 863 -42.66 18.20 10.71
CA TYR A 863 -42.48 18.94 9.47
C TYR A 863 -43.17 20.30 9.62
N ARG A 864 -42.37 21.37 9.77
CA ARG A 864 -42.86 22.74 9.85
C ARG A 864 -42.76 23.38 8.47
N ILE A 865 -43.88 23.75 7.89
CA ILE A 865 -44.00 24.30 6.54
C ILE A 865 -44.42 25.76 6.67
N ASP A 866 -43.56 26.68 6.26
CA ASP A 866 -43.84 28.12 6.35
C ASP A 866 -44.58 28.67 5.10
N PRO A 867 -45.07 29.94 5.14
CA PRO A 867 -45.75 30.57 4.01
C PRO A 867 -44.91 30.73 2.72
N ASP A 868 -43.59 30.61 2.79
CA ASP A 868 -42.69 30.73 1.64
C ASP A 868 -42.31 29.34 1.06
N GLY A 869 -42.75 28.25 1.70
CA GLY A 869 -42.47 26.88 1.29
C GLY A 869 -41.17 26.32 1.87
N VAL A 870 -40.60 26.97 2.87
CA VAL A 870 -39.48 26.44 3.65
C VAL A 870 -39.99 25.34 4.58
N LEU A 871 -39.26 24.24 4.63
CA LEU A 871 -39.60 23.03 5.38
C LEU A 871 -38.55 22.76 6.45
N ASP A 872 -38.87 22.97 7.72
CA ASP A 872 -38.04 22.45 8.82
C ASP A 872 -38.47 21.03 9.18
N ILE A 873 -37.51 20.12 9.16
CA ILE A 873 -37.69 18.71 9.52
C ILE A 873 -36.92 18.48 10.81
N SER A 874 -37.65 18.13 11.87
CA SER A 874 -37.07 17.73 13.16
C SER A 874 -37.42 16.27 13.43
N GLN A 875 -36.42 15.45 13.70
CA GLN A 875 -36.59 14.06 14.12
C GLN A 875 -35.99 13.81 15.51
N THR A 876 -36.71 13.05 16.32
CA THR A 876 -36.25 12.62 17.65
C THR A 876 -36.43 11.11 17.79
N LEU A 877 -35.34 10.39 17.94
CA LEU A 877 -35.32 8.96 18.21
C LEU A 877 -34.98 8.72 19.68
N ILE A 878 -35.82 7.94 20.35
CA ILE A 878 -35.51 7.33 21.64
C ILE A 878 -35.34 5.84 21.36
N PRO A 879 -34.09 5.33 21.30
CA PRO A 879 -33.87 3.91 21.12
C PRO A 879 -34.41 3.11 22.30
N GLY A 880 -34.96 1.92 22.03
CA GLY A 880 -35.35 0.97 23.08
C GLY A 880 -34.13 0.35 23.80
N GLU A 881 -34.35 -0.16 25.00
CA GLU A 881 -33.31 -0.86 25.78
C GLU A 881 -32.75 -2.07 25.01
N GLY A 882 -31.43 -2.25 25.05
CA GLY A 882 -30.74 -3.40 24.45
C GLY A 882 -30.56 -3.34 22.93
N LEU A 883 -30.93 -2.24 22.26
CA LEU A 883 -30.61 -2.04 20.85
C LEU A 883 -29.11 -1.81 20.63
N PRO A 884 -28.58 -2.23 19.47
CA PRO A 884 -27.18 -2.03 19.10
C PRO A 884 -26.91 -0.59 18.64
N ASP A 885 -25.63 -0.22 18.56
CA ASP A 885 -25.19 1.05 17.98
C ASP A 885 -25.77 1.28 16.57
N LEU A 886 -26.11 2.53 16.27
CA LEU A 886 -26.64 2.94 14.98
C LEU A 886 -25.50 3.10 13.98
N PRO A 887 -25.59 2.52 12.77
CA PRO A 887 -24.69 2.85 11.67
C PRO A 887 -24.81 4.31 11.22
N GLU A 888 -26.04 4.84 11.17
CA GLU A 888 -26.33 6.21 10.72
C GLU A 888 -27.55 6.77 11.48
N PHE A 889 -27.70 8.09 11.57
CA PHE A 889 -28.95 8.74 12.00
C PHE A 889 -29.25 9.96 11.12
N GLY A 890 -30.24 9.84 10.24
CA GLY A 890 -30.55 10.86 9.23
C GLY A 890 -31.88 10.68 8.52
N MET A 891 -32.05 11.36 7.38
CA MET A 891 -33.20 11.26 6.48
C MET A 891 -32.70 11.00 5.06
N LEU A 892 -33.39 10.12 4.32
CA LEU A 892 -33.06 9.76 2.93
C LEU A 892 -34.15 10.25 1.98
N LEU A 893 -33.71 10.94 0.92
CA LEU A 893 -34.53 11.45 -0.17
C LEU A 893 -34.06 10.78 -1.48
N GLN A 894 -34.98 10.12 -2.19
CA GLN A 894 -34.75 9.66 -3.56
C GLN A 894 -35.29 10.74 -4.50
N LEU A 895 -34.37 11.49 -5.09
CA LEU A 895 -34.63 12.67 -5.91
C LEU A 895 -34.60 12.32 -7.41
N ASN A 896 -35.34 13.10 -8.19
CA ASN A 896 -35.29 13.05 -9.65
C ASN A 896 -33.84 13.16 -10.15
N ASN A 897 -33.45 12.34 -11.13
CA ASN A 897 -32.09 12.34 -11.67
C ASN A 897 -31.68 13.64 -12.37
N SER A 898 -32.61 14.54 -12.67
CA SER A 898 -32.27 15.89 -13.13
C SER A 898 -31.56 16.72 -12.06
N LEU A 899 -31.67 16.37 -10.77
CA LEU A 899 -30.91 16.97 -9.68
C LEU A 899 -29.57 16.25 -9.51
N ASP A 900 -28.66 16.46 -10.45
CA ASP A 900 -27.41 15.71 -10.62
C ASP A 900 -26.16 16.41 -10.09
N THR A 901 -26.31 17.56 -9.42
CA THR A 901 -25.21 18.37 -8.90
C THR A 901 -25.35 18.56 -7.39
N ILE A 902 -24.26 18.36 -6.65
CA ILE A 902 -24.18 18.66 -5.21
C ILE A 902 -23.17 19.79 -4.98
N SER A 903 -23.56 20.78 -4.18
CA SER A 903 -22.67 21.82 -3.67
C SER A 903 -22.76 21.91 -2.15
N TRP A 904 -21.68 22.19 -1.44
CA TRP A 904 -21.70 22.28 0.03
C TRP A 904 -20.62 23.20 0.58
N TYR A 905 -20.92 23.84 1.71
CA TYR A 905 -19.91 24.46 2.57
C TYR A 905 -19.67 23.56 3.79
N GLY A 906 -18.53 22.87 3.80
CA GLY A 906 -18.19 21.84 4.80
C GLY A 906 -16.82 21.23 4.52
N ARG A 907 -16.55 20.03 5.01
CA ARG A 907 -15.30 19.32 4.72
C ARG A 907 -15.31 18.65 3.34
N GLY A 908 -14.21 18.74 2.62
CA GLY A 908 -14.03 18.17 1.29
C GLY A 908 -12.66 18.47 0.67
N PRO A 909 -12.49 18.28 -0.66
CA PRO A 909 -13.52 17.85 -1.62
C PRO A 909 -13.80 16.34 -1.59
N HIS A 910 -12.84 15.50 -1.18
CA HIS A 910 -13.01 14.06 -1.08
C HIS A 910 -13.97 13.65 0.04
N ASP A 911 -14.42 12.40 0.01
CA ASP A 911 -15.24 11.87 1.10
C ASP A 911 -14.47 11.78 2.42
N ASN A 912 -15.19 11.87 3.53
CA ASN A 912 -14.63 11.88 4.87
C ASN A 912 -15.66 11.40 5.90
N TYR A 913 -15.15 10.89 7.01
CA TYR A 913 -15.91 10.20 8.05
C TYR A 913 -15.48 10.66 9.45
N ALA A 914 -16.28 10.35 10.47
CA ALA A 914 -16.07 10.81 11.84
C ALA A 914 -14.65 10.53 12.38
N ASP A 915 -14.02 9.44 11.94
CA ASP A 915 -12.68 9.00 12.31
C ASP A 915 -11.63 9.16 11.19
N ARG A 916 -12.00 9.72 10.02
CA ARG A 916 -11.14 9.96 8.85
C ARG A 916 -11.52 11.29 8.17
N LEU A 917 -11.17 12.41 8.80
CA LEU A 917 -11.53 13.75 8.32
C LEU A 917 -10.43 14.81 8.43
N THR A 918 -9.23 14.45 8.92
CA THR A 918 -8.18 15.44 9.19
C THR A 918 -7.63 16.05 7.90
N SER A 919 -7.64 15.28 6.81
CA SER A 919 -7.26 15.69 5.46
C SER A 919 -8.33 16.48 4.71
N ALA A 920 -9.57 16.48 5.20
CA ALA A 920 -10.67 17.14 4.51
C ALA A 920 -10.78 18.61 4.96
N ARG A 921 -10.54 19.52 4.01
CA ARG A 921 -10.55 20.97 4.23
C ARG A 921 -11.95 21.49 4.38
N LEU A 922 -12.14 22.41 5.30
CA LEU A 922 -13.31 23.27 5.30
C LEU A 922 -13.25 24.23 4.10
N GLY A 923 -14.27 24.17 3.24
CA GLY A 923 -14.36 24.96 2.02
C GLY A 923 -15.73 24.86 1.38
N TYR A 924 -15.94 25.63 0.30
CA TYR A 924 -17.12 25.52 -0.55
C TYR A 924 -16.75 24.67 -1.78
N TYR A 925 -17.49 23.59 -1.99
CA TYR A 925 -17.24 22.62 -3.05
C TYR A 925 -18.50 22.41 -3.89
N THR A 926 -18.31 21.99 -5.13
CA THR A 926 -19.39 21.64 -6.06
C THR A 926 -18.90 20.55 -7.01
N GLY A 927 -19.80 19.63 -7.38
CA GLY A 927 -19.48 18.53 -8.31
C GLY A 927 -20.72 17.74 -8.70
N ALA A 928 -20.59 16.90 -9.73
CA ALA A 928 -21.67 16.00 -10.11
C ALA A 928 -21.84 14.90 -9.05
N VAL A 929 -23.08 14.46 -8.83
CA VAL A 929 -23.44 13.37 -7.91
C VAL A 929 -22.71 12.08 -8.27
N ARG A 930 -22.60 11.77 -9.56
CA ARG A 930 -21.90 10.57 -10.04
C ARG A 930 -20.39 10.57 -9.72
N ASP A 931 -19.79 11.75 -9.63
CA ASP A 931 -18.36 11.91 -9.36
C ASP A 931 -18.05 11.80 -7.85
N GLN A 932 -19.08 11.68 -7.00
CA GLN A 932 -18.92 11.44 -5.56
C GLN A 932 -18.79 9.95 -5.22
N PHE A 933 -19.00 9.06 -6.19
CA PHE A 933 -18.83 7.63 -6.03
C PHE A 933 -17.35 7.23 -6.11
N VAL A 934 -16.88 6.45 -5.14
CA VAL A 934 -15.54 5.86 -5.16
C VAL A 934 -15.68 4.39 -5.57
N PRO A 935 -15.08 3.96 -6.70
CA PRO A 935 -15.27 2.62 -7.25
C PRO A 935 -14.38 1.59 -6.56
N TYR A 936 -14.58 1.37 -5.25
CA TYR A 936 -13.97 0.25 -4.54
C TYR A 936 -14.30 -1.09 -5.23
N LEU A 937 -13.39 -2.08 -5.13
CA LEU A 937 -13.54 -3.39 -5.79
C LEU A 937 -14.93 -3.99 -5.58
N LYS A 938 -15.36 -4.00 -4.31
CA LYS A 938 -16.74 -4.28 -3.92
C LYS A 938 -17.47 -2.96 -3.64
N PRO A 939 -18.61 -2.69 -4.31
CA PRO A 939 -19.43 -1.52 -4.00
C PRO A 939 -19.83 -1.46 -2.52
N GLN A 940 -19.62 -0.29 -1.91
CA GLN A 940 -19.84 -0.08 -0.48
C GLN A 940 -20.10 1.41 -0.16
N GLU A 941 -20.29 1.75 1.11
CA GLU A 941 -20.43 3.14 1.55
C GLU A 941 -19.24 3.99 1.10
N CYS A 942 -19.53 5.14 0.48
CA CYS A 942 -18.59 6.16 0.04
C CYS A 942 -19.32 7.52 -0.10
N GLY A 943 -18.58 8.61 -0.31
CA GLY A 943 -19.16 9.90 -0.74
C GLY A 943 -19.65 10.82 0.40
N ASN A 944 -19.53 10.41 1.66
CA ASN A 944 -19.96 11.20 2.82
C ASN A 944 -19.14 12.49 2.98
N LYS A 945 -19.78 13.59 3.39
CA LYS A 945 -19.13 14.88 3.73
C LYS A 945 -19.52 15.31 5.14
N THR A 946 -18.53 15.59 5.98
CA THR A 946 -18.75 15.99 7.39
C THR A 946 -18.64 17.50 7.60
N ASP A 947 -19.02 17.93 8.80
CA ASP A 947 -19.00 19.34 9.24
C ASP A 947 -19.66 20.29 8.23
N VAL A 948 -20.77 19.88 7.61
CA VAL A 948 -21.48 20.68 6.61
C VAL A 948 -22.33 21.74 7.30
N ARG A 949 -22.22 22.99 6.85
CA ARG A 949 -23.03 24.12 7.32
C ARG A 949 -24.31 24.26 6.50
N PHE A 950 -24.18 24.09 5.18
CA PHE A 950 -25.27 24.03 4.24
C PHE A 950 -24.82 23.25 2.99
N ALA A 951 -25.78 22.68 2.27
CA ALA A 951 -25.57 22.00 1.02
C ALA A 951 -26.76 22.20 0.07
N GLU A 952 -26.53 21.99 -1.21
CA GLU A 952 -27.51 22.15 -2.27
C GLU A 952 -27.45 20.92 -3.18
N VAL A 953 -28.61 20.36 -3.52
CA VAL A 953 -28.74 19.33 -4.56
C VAL A 953 -29.62 19.90 -5.65
N THR A 954 -29.01 20.17 -6.81
CA THR A 954 -29.62 20.97 -7.88
C THR A 954 -29.50 20.30 -9.23
N SER A 955 -30.26 20.81 -10.20
CA SER A 955 -29.96 20.61 -11.60
C SER A 955 -28.63 21.24 -11.98
N ALA A 956 -28.01 20.73 -13.05
CA ALA A 956 -26.75 21.25 -13.59
C ALA A 956 -26.78 22.76 -13.93
N ASP A 957 -27.94 23.35 -14.23
CA ASP A 957 -28.11 24.79 -14.46
C ASP A 957 -28.41 25.60 -13.19
N GLY A 958 -28.54 24.94 -12.04
CA GLY A 958 -28.84 25.52 -10.73
C GLY A 958 -30.23 26.16 -10.61
N GLN A 959 -31.12 25.98 -11.57
CA GLN A 959 -32.45 26.62 -11.59
C GLN A 959 -33.51 25.89 -10.76
N LEU A 960 -33.26 24.62 -10.43
CA LEU A 960 -34.15 23.78 -9.66
C LEU A 960 -33.33 23.00 -8.64
N GLY A 961 -33.78 22.94 -7.40
CA GLY A 961 -33.12 22.10 -6.40
C GLY A 961 -33.58 22.35 -4.98
N LEU A 962 -32.84 21.77 -4.06
CA LEU A 962 -33.08 21.84 -2.63
C LEU A 962 -31.83 22.40 -1.95
N HIS A 963 -31.99 23.52 -1.24
CA HIS A 963 -31.00 24.00 -0.29
C HIS A 963 -31.29 23.42 1.09
N VAL A 964 -30.28 22.86 1.74
CA VAL A 964 -30.35 22.20 3.04
C VAL A 964 -29.40 22.89 4.00
N GLU A 965 -29.89 23.27 5.18
CA GLU A 965 -29.07 23.84 6.25
C GLU A 965 -29.51 23.35 7.62
N ALA A 966 -28.62 23.43 8.61
CA ALA A 966 -28.95 23.14 10.00
C ALA A 966 -28.30 24.15 10.95
N THR A 967 -28.80 24.24 12.17
CA THR A 967 -28.24 25.11 13.22
C THR A 967 -26.94 24.57 13.81
N ILE A 968 -26.69 23.27 13.62
CA ILE A 968 -25.44 22.57 13.93
C ILE A 968 -24.81 22.04 12.64
N PRO A 969 -23.50 21.82 12.59
CA PRO A 969 -22.88 21.09 11.49
C PRO A 969 -23.50 19.69 11.36
N PHE A 970 -23.72 19.25 10.13
CA PHE A 970 -24.34 17.97 9.79
C PHE A 970 -23.51 17.23 8.73
N GLU A 971 -23.94 16.03 8.34
CA GLU A 971 -23.31 15.25 7.27
C GLU A 971 -24.24 15.15 6.06
N ILE A 972 -23.67 15.19 4.85
CA ILE A 972 -24.44 14.95 3.62
C ILE A 972 -23.75 13.93 2.73
N ASN A 973 -24.56 13.10 2.09
CA ASN A 973 -24.14 12.17 1.05
C ASN A 973 -25.12 12.27 -0.12
N ALA A 974 -24.60 12.29 -1.35
CA ALA A 974 -25.43 12.21 -2.55
C ALA A 974 -24.79 11.24 -3.54
N LEU A 975 -25.48 10.16 -3.86
CA LEU A 975 -25.02 9.12 -4.79
C LEU A 975 -26.11 8.70 -5.77
N PRO A 976 -25.77 8.07 -6.90
CA PRO A 976 -26.76 7.57 -7.86
C PRO A 976 -27.58 6.34 -7.40
N TRP A 977 -27.28 5.79 -6.21
CA TRP A 977 -27.82 4.52 -5.70
C TRP A 977 -28.17 4.60 -4.22
N THR A 978 -29.13 3.78 -3.77
CA THR A 978 -29.42 3.64 -2.34
C THR A 978 -28.36 2.78 -1.63
N PRO A 979 -28.24 2.86 -0.30
CA PRO A 979 -27.38 1.95 0.46
C PRO A 979 -27.64 0.46 0.17
N GLU A 980 -28.90 0.10 -0.03
CA GLU A 980 -29.30 -1.28 -0.34
C GLU A 980 -28.88 -1.71 -1.76
N GLU A 981 -28.92 -0.82 -2.74
CA GLU A 981 -28.46 -1.10 -4.12
C GLU A 981 -26.95 -1.29 -4.20
N LEU A 982 -26.18 -0.50 -3.46
CA LEU A 982 -24.72 -0.65 -3.35
C LEU A 982 -24.36 -2.01 -2.74
N GLU A 983 -24.93 -2.32 -1.57
CA GLU A 983 -24.61 -3.55 -0.82
C GLU A 983 -25.02 -4.84 -1.55
N ALA A 984 -26.03 -4.79 -2.42
CA ALA A 984 -26.53 -5.94 -3.16
C ALA A 984 -25.59 -6.45 -4.26
N ASN A 985 -24.53 -5.70 -4.59
CA ASN A 985 -23.63 -6.01 -5.69
C ASN A 985 -22.21 -6.27 -5.21
N ASP A 986 -21.57 -7.28 -5.79
CA ASP A 986 -20.21 -7.70 -5.46
C ASP A 986 -19.16 -7.03 -6.38
N HIS A 987 -19.58 -6.40 -7.48
CA HIS A 987 -18.73 -5.67 -8.43
C HIS A 987 -19.39 -4.40 -8.93
N VAL A 988 -18.59 -3.39 -9.26
CA VAL A 988 -19.06 -2.10 -9.80
C VAL A 988 -19.88 -2.24 -11.07
N TYR A 989 -19.46 -3.09 -12.03
CA TYR A 989 -20.17 -3.25 -13.29
C TYR A 989 -21.56 -3.91 -13.15
N LYS A 990 -21.85 -4.53 -12.01
CA LYS A 990 -23.16 -5.13 -11.70
C LYS A 990 -24.15 -4.13 -11.11
N LEU A 991 -23.70 -2.93 -10.73
CA LEU A 991 -24.59 -1.87 -10.25
C LEU A 991 -25.66 -1.53 -11.29
N PRO A 992 -26.93 -1.32 -10.89
CA PRO A 992 -28.00 -1.02 -11.82
C PRO A 992 -27.74 0.34 -12.48
N GLN A 993 -28.22 0.53 -13.72
CA GLN A 993 -28.21 1.85 -14.35
C GLN A 993 -28.99 2.84 -13.47
N SER A 994 -28.32 3.91 -13.03
CA SER A 994 -28.96 4.89 -12.15
C SER A 994 -30.04 5.70 -12.88
N THR A 995 -31.15 5.93 -12.18
CA THR A 995 -32.28 6.75 -12.60
C THR A 995 -32.65 7.80 -11.57
N GLN A 996 -31.78 8.04 -10.57
CA GLN A 996 -32.07 8.86 -9.40
C GLN A 996 -30.83 9.50 -8.79
N THR A 997 -31.05 10.53 -7.96
CA THR A 997 -30.07 11.02 -6.98
C THR A 997 -30.57 10.67 -5.58
N VAL A 998 -29.79 9.91 -4.82
CA VAL A 998 -30.10 9.55 -3.44
C VAL A 998 -29.34 10.48 -2.51
N ALA A 999 -30.05 11.45 -1.93
CA ALA A 999 -29.51 12.39 -0.97
C ALA A 999 -29.82 11.93 0.47
N ARG A 1000 -28.78 11.76 1.30
CA ARG A 1000 -28.89 11.47 2.73
C ARG A 1000 -28.43 12.68 3.53
N ILE A 1001 -29.33 13.21 4.37
CA ILE A 1001 -29.10 14.36 5.24
C ILE A 1001 -29.03 13.84 6.67
N ASN A 1002 -27.81 13.80 7.20
CA ASN A 1002 -27.49 13.01 8.38
C ASN A 1002 -27.08 13.92 9.52
N TYR A 1003 -27.53 13.60 10.74
CA TYR A 1003 -26.93 14.18 11.93
C TYR A 1003 -25.47 13.76 12.02
N LYS A 1004 -25.26 12.43 12.00
CA LYS A 1004 -23.97 11.76 12.05
C LYS A 1004 -24.04 10.36 11.46
N GLN A 1005 -22.90 9.88 10.99
CA GLN A 1005 -22.63 8.48 10.65
C GLN A 1005 -21.54 7.92 11.58
N MET A 1006 -21.58 6.61 11.86
CA MET A 1006 -20.47 5.91 12.55
C MET A 1006 -19.18 6.01 11.71
N GLY A 1007 -18.02 6.05 12.36
CA GLY A 1007 -16.70 5.98 11.69
C GLY A 1007 -16.50 4.70 10.85
N VAL A 1008 -15.50 4.70 9.97
CA VAL A 1008 -15.20 3.58 9.06
C VAL A 1008 -14.30 2.51 9.69
N GLY A 1009 -13.61 2.81 10.79
CA GLY A 1009 -12.66 1.88 11.42
C GLY A 1009 -11.45 1.56 10.53
N GLY A 1010 -10.75 0.47 10.86
CA GLY A 1010 -9.62 -0.01 10.06
C GLY A 1010 -8.38 -0.43 10.84
N ASP A 1011 -8.42 -0.57 12.17
CA ASP A 1011 -7.33 -1.21 12.93
C ASP A 1011 -7.00 -2.60 12.33
N ASP A 1012 -8.06 -3.37 12.05
CA ASP A 1012 -8.09 -4.56 11.17
C ASP A 1012 -9.45 -4.64 10.44
N SER A 1013 -9.61 -5.60 9.52
CA SER A 1013 -10.87 -5.86 8.81
C SER A 1013 -11.46 -7.26 9.08
N TRP A 1014 -11.18 -7.86 10.24
CA TRP A 1014 -11.64 -9.20 10.63
C TRP A 1014 -12.10 -9.33 12.08
N GLY A 1015 -12.25 -8.21 12.79
CA GLY A 1015 -12.88 -8.20 14.11
C GLY A 1015 -12.90 -6.85 14.82
N ALA A 1016 -11.93 -5.98 14.52
CA ALA A 1016 -11.85 -4.64 15.09
C ALA A 1016 -13.11 -3.83 14.78
N ARG A 1017 -13.57 -3.10 15.80
CA ARG A 1017 -14.70 -2.19 15.67
C ARG A 1017 -14.17 -0.77 15.61
N THR A 1018 -14.94 0.12 14.99
CA THR A 1018 -14.78 1.56 15.12
C THR A 1018 -14.61 1.95 16.59
N HIS A 1019 -13.62 2.80 16.90
CA HIS A 1019 -13.38 3.25 18.27
C HIS A 1019 -14.64 3.93 18.85
N ALA A 1020 -14.85 3.76 20.15
CA ALA A 1020 -16.11 4.09 20.83
C ALA A 1020 -16.52 5.56 20.70
N GLU A 1021 -15.57 6.48 20.60
CA GLU A 1021 -15.78 7.91 20.40
C GLU A 1021 -16.39 8.26 19.02
N TYR A 1022 -16.28 7.35 18.06
CA TYR A 1022 -16.80 7.50 16.70
C TYR A 1022 -18.02 6.60 16.43
N THR A 1023 -18.69 6.09 17.46
CA THR A 1023 -19.94 5.31 17.34
C THR A 1023 -21.18 6.10 17.76
N LEU A 1024 -22.36 5.58 17.38
CA LEU A 1024 -23.66 6.12 17.77
C LEU A 1024 -24.38 5.14 18.71
N PRO A 1025 -24.06 5.13 20.02
CA PRO A 1025 -24.64 4.18 20.96
C PRO A 1025 -26.16 4.36 21.13
N ALA A 1026 -26.91 3.26 21.13
CA ALA A 1026 -28.36 3.27 21.31
C ALA A 1026 -28.81 3.40 22.78
N ASN A 1027 -27.97 3.94 23.66
CA ASN A 1027 -28.28 4.16 25.08
C ASN A 1027 -28.70 5.61 25.40
N ARG A 1028 -28.94 6.43 24.36
CA ARG A 1028 -29.30 7.85 24.48
C ARG A 1028 -30.28 8.26 23.39
N ALA A 1029 -31.03 9.32 23.64
CA ALA A 1029 -31.89 9.92 22.63
C ALA A 1029 -31.06 10.70 21.59
N TYR A 1030 -31.51 10.66 20.34
CA TYR A 1030 -30.96 11.42 19.22
C TYR A 1030 -31.98 12.45 18.75
N HIS A 1031 -31.53 13.66 18.49
CA HIS A 1031 -32.37 14.74 17.97
C HIS A 1031 -31.62 15.46 16.86
N PHE A 1032 -32.29 15.69 15.74
CA PHE A 1032 -31.72 16.41 14.61
C PHE A 1032 -32.78 17.24 13.91
N THR A 1033 -32.48 18.52 13.71
CA THR A 1033 -33.34 19.45 12.98
C THR A 1033 -32.54 20.07 11.84
N PHE A 1034 -33.12 20.05 10.65
CA PHE A 1034 -32.59 20.72 9.47
C PHE A 1034 -33.71 21.39 8.68
N THR A 1035 -33.35 22.38 7.88
CA THR A 1035 -34.23 23.18 7.05
C THR A 1035 -33.98 22.85 5.58
N VAL A 1036 -35.05 22.67 4.82
CA VAL A 1036 -35.02 22.50 3.36
C VAL A 1036 -35.73 23.70 2.72
N ARG A 1037 -35.05 24.40 1.83
CA ARG A 1037 -35.62 25.50 1.05
C ARG A 1037 -35.64 25.12 -0.44
N PRO A 1038 -36.74 25.35 -1.16
CA PRO A 1038 -36.74 25.20 -2.62
C PRO A 1038 -35.85 26.28 -3.25
N ILE A 1039 -35.08 25.91 -4.28
CA ILE A 1039 -34.33 26.84 -5.14
C ILE A 1039 -35.20 27.21 -6.34
#